data_AF-A0A1D6DTJ5-F1
#
_entry.id   AF-A0A1D6DTJ5-F1
#
_cell.length_a   1.000
_cell.length_b   1.000
_cell.length_c   1.000
_cell.angle_alpha   90.00
_cell.angle_beta   90.00
_cell.angle_gamma   90.00
#
_symmetry.space_group_name_H-M   'P 1'
#
loop_
_entity.id
_entity.type
_entity.pdbx_description
1 polymer ?
#
loop_
_entity_poly.entity_id
_entity_poly.type
_entity_poly.pdbx_seq_one_letter_code
_entity_poly.pdbx_strand_id
1 'polypeptide(L)'
;MKQIVGRGNGADTLAHWPTSAEIMTVEDAFLQVLQYLDKIWGTISSSEKKELEKLAFIPVANGTRLVPVKSLFARLTINMSPFAFELPSRYLPFVSLLREIGMQESLTNSYARELLLDIQKACGYQRLNPNELRAVMEILEFMCNGINQSITDGSDGPFDSVIPDDGCRLVTAASCVYVDPYGSRLLSNIITSRLRFTHPDLPQNICKALSIKKLSDVIVEELDGKEEIKVVNSIHSVTLDRIKEKLRSKSLQDALRIVMISVTNHFPSFEALALVQIERTLEDISQKLQLVQRLHTRFLLLPNLQDVTRTIQRPSIHEWSSNGMHRSICFVNKATGYILIAEPPSFLTIYDVIAIIVSHRLGAPMILPIASVFACPDGSEKEVLQILHLGSDFGVSKREGRYDASLGAELLSQDARQVQFLPLRPFYSGEIVAWKTGKEGEKLRYGRVPEDVRPSAGQALYRFPVETAPGETRMMLSSHVYSFKSVSMADLLSAPSQVNGDVALGGQENLLATNTGTEVTKDADAGLEYGKVSSTELVQAVHDMLSAAGVRMDAEKETLFEATLSLQDQLKESQVALLVEQEKAEAAVKEADVAKAAWACRICLNAEVNMTIIPCGHVLCNRCSSSVSRCPFCRTQVARMMKIFRP
;
A
#
# COMPACT_ATOMS: atom_id res chain seq x y z
N MET A 1 8.68 -38.35 -4.15
CA MET A 1 8.13 -36.99 -4.34
C MET A 1 9.06 -36.00 -3.65
N LYS A 2 9.85 -35.22 -4.40
CA LYS A 2 10.53 -34.06 -3.82
C LYS A 2 9.45 -33.00 -3.59
N GLN A 3 9.00 -32.82 -2.35
CA GLN A 3 8.22 -31.63 -1.99
C GLN A 3 9.10 -30.42 -2.31
N ILE A 4 8.72 -29.64 -3.31
CA ILE A 4 9.37 -28.36 -3.61
C ILE A 4 8.85 -27.39 -2.54
N VAL A 5 9.51 -27.40 -1.38
CA VAL A 5 9.29 -26.42 -0.30
C VAL A 5 9.78 -25.07 -0.81
N GLY A 6 8.95 -24.01 -0.76
CA GLY A 6 9.37 -22.64 -1.08
C GLY A 6 8.78 -21.97 -2.33
N ARG A 7 7.63 -22.41 -2.88
CA ARG A 7 6.93 -21.64 -3.94
C ARG A 7 6.66 -20.19 -3.49
N GLY A 8 6.86 -19.23 -4.39
CA GLY A 8 6.54 -17.81 -4.15
C GLY A 8 7.50 -17.10 -3.18
N ASN A 9 8.82 -17.27 -3.34
CA ASN A 9 9.84 -16.62 -2.49
C ASN A 9 9.76 -17.02 -1.00
N GLY A 10 9.37 -18.28 -0.73
CA GLY A 10 9.22 -18.78 0.64
C GLY A 10 8.05 -18.17 1.42
N ALA A 11 7.17 -17.38 0.80
CA ALA A 11 6.09 -16.69 1.50
C ALA A 11 5.14 -17.65 2.23
N ASP A 12 4.84 -18.80 1.62
CA ASP A 12 4.00 -19.84 2.23
C ASP A 12 4.73 -20.53 3.39
N THR A 13 6.00 -20.88 3.21
CA THR A 13 6.84 -21.48 4.25
C THR A 13 7.04 -20.56 5.45
N LEU A 14 7.21 -19.26 5.21
CA LEU A 14 7.39 -18.24 6.23
C LEU A 14 6.07 -17.90 6.94
N ALA A 15 4.93 -17.93 6.22
CA ALA A 15 3.61 -17.75 6.82
C ALA A 15 3.25 -18.86 7.82
N HIS A 16 3.81 -20.06 7.63
CA HIS A 16 3.64 -21.20 8.52
C HIS A 16 4.85 -21.41 9.45
N TRP A 17 5.74 -20.42 9.57
CA TRP A 17 6.88 -20.53 10.46
C TRP A 17 6.39 -20.73 11.91
N PRO A 18 6.92 -21.72 12.64
CA PRO A 18 6.43 -21.98 13.99
C PRO A 18 6.74 -20.80 14.90
N THR A 19 5.73 -20.31 15.61
CA THR A 19 5.85 -19.21 16.55
C THR A 19 5.82 -19.70 18.01
N SER A 20 6.36 -20.86 18.37
CA SER A 20 6.46 -21.20 19.81
C SER A 20 7.67 -20.53 20.46
N ALA A 21 7.58 -20.21 21.76
CA ALA A 21 8.67 -19.55 22.51
C ALA A 21 10.00 -20.34 22.50
N GLU A 22 9.95 -21.65 22.27
CA GLU A 22 11.12 -22.54 22.18
C GLU A 22 11.73 -22.62 20.77
N ILE A 23 11.08 -22.06 19.75
CA ILE A 23 11.52 -22.14 18.36
C ILE A 23 12.15 -20.80 17.95
N MET A 24 13.31 -20.89 17.29
CA MET A 24 14.03 -19.72 16.78
C MET A 24 13.15 -18.90 15.84
N THR A 25 13.23 -17.57 15.96
CA THR A 25 12.59 -16.68 14.99
C THR A 25 13.18 -16.91 13.60
N VAL A 26 12.44 -16.52 12.55
CA VAL A 26 12.96 -16.54 11.17
C VAL A 26 14.30 -15.82 11.14
N GLU A 27 14.38 -14.61 11.68
CA GLU A 27 15.61 -13.84 11.60
C GLU A 27 16.78 -14.47 12.35
N ASP A 28 16.55 -15.07 13.52
CA ASP A 28 17.61 -15.73 14.28
C ASP A 28 18.11 -16.99 13.58
N ALA A 29 17.20 -17.76 12.97
CA ALA A 29 17.56 -18.95 12.20
C ALA A 29 18.44 -18.57 11.00
N PHE A 30 18.06 -17.55 10.23
CA PHE A 30 18.83 -17.09 9.07
C PHE A 30 20.11 -16.35 9.47
N LEU A 31 20.15 -15.72 10.65
CA LEU A 31 21.38 -15.17 11.23
C LEU A 31 22.42 -16.28 11.48
N GLN A 32 22.02 -17.42 12.03
CA GLN A 32 22.91 -18.57 12.21
C GLN A 32 23.40 -19.14 10.87
N VAL A 33 22.53 -19.16 9.85
CA VAL A 33 22.93 -19.56 8.48
C VAL A 33 24.01 -18.62 7.94
N LEU A 34 23.85 -17.31 8.09
CA LEU A 34 24.87 -16.34 7.65
C LEU A 34 26.18 -16.45 8.44
N GLN A 35 26.12 -16.67 9.76
CA GLN A 35 27.30 -16.92 10.58
C GLN A 35 28.05 -18.18 10.15
N TYR A 36 27.32 -19.22 9.76
CA TYR A 36 27.92 -20.44 9.22
C TYR A 36 28.56 -20.17 7.85
N LEU A 37 27.84 -19.53 6.93
CA LEU A 37 28.33 -19.19 5.60
C LEU A 37 29.60 -18.34 5.65
N ASP A 38 29.66 -17.34 6.53
CA ASP A 38 30.83 -16.48 6.72
C ASP A 38 32.07 -17.29 7.13
N LYS A 39 31.91 -18.27 8.04
CA LYS A 39 33.00 -19.16 8.48
C LYS A 39 33.54 -20.05 7.36
N ILE A 40 32.67 -20.55 6.49
CA ILE A 40 33.05 -21.48 5.41
C ILE A 40 33.32 -20.78 4.08
N TRP A 41 33.12 -19.46 3.96
CA TRP A 41 33.13 -18.74 2.68
C TRP A 41 34.42 -18.89 1.88
N GLY A 42 35.56 -18.98 2.57
CA GLY A 42 36.87 -19.21 1.94
C GLY A 42 37.07 -20.63 1.38
N THR A 43 36.22 -21.58 1.79
CA THR A 43 36.30 -23.01 1.39
C THR A 43 35.30 -23.39 0.30
N ILE A 44 34.29 -22.54 0.04
CA ILE A 44 33.24 -22.76 -0.95
C ILE A 44 33.80 -22.58 -2.37
N SER A 45 33.45 -23.50 -3.28
CA SER A 45 33.85 -23.46 -4.69
C SER A 45 33.16 -22.33 -5.48
N SER A 46 33.76 -21.90 -6.59
CA SER A 46 33.18 -20.86 -7.45
C SER A 46 31.83 -21.26 -8.07
N SER A 47 31.58 -22.56 -8.29
CA SER A 47 30.28 -23.09 -8.72
C SER A 47 29.20 -22.94 -7.65
N GLU A 48 29.52 -23.24 -6.40
CA GLU A 48 28.57 -23.12 -5.29
C GLU A 48 28.24 -21.65 -4.99
N LYS A 49 29.23 -20.74 -5.11
CA LYS A 49 28.99 -19.29 -5.00
C LYS A 49 27.99 -18.79 -6.04
N LYS A 50 28.07 -19.27 -7.29
CA LYS A 50 27.11 -18.93 -8.36
C LYS A 50 25.71 -19.51 -8.14
N GLU A 51 25.60 -20.66 -7.49
CA GLU A 51 24.29 -21.21 -7.12
C GLU A 51 23.67 -20.43 -5.95
N LEU A 52 24.47 -20.02 -4.96
CA LEU A 52 24.04 -19.14 -3.87
C LEU A 52 23.53 -17.79 -4.37
N GLU A 53 24.14 -17.21 -5.40
CA GLU A 53 23.69 -15.96 -6.01
C GLU A 53 22.25 -16.04 -6.56
N LYS A 54 21.84 -17.21 -7.06
CA LYS A 54 20.49 -17.45 -7.62
C LYS A 54 19.46 -17.77 -6.55
N LEU A 55 19.88 -18.29 -5.40
CA LEU A 55 18.99 -18.76 -4.35
C LEU A 55 18.38 -17.57 -3.59
N ALA A 56 17.07 -17.64 -3.36
CA ALA A 56 16.36 -16.71 -2.50
C ALA A 56 16.37 -17.24 -1.06
N PHE A 57 17.27 -16.72 -0.22
CA PHE A 57 17.47 -17.24 1.14
C PHE A 57 17.65 -16.15 2.22
N ILE A 58 17.62 -14.86 1.86
CA ILE A 58 17.70 -13.78 2.85
C ILE A 58 16.29 -13.33 3.22
N PRO A 59 15.86 -13.42 4.49
CA PRO A 59 14.55 -12.96 4.90
C PRO A 59 14.51 -11.43 4.98
N VAL A 60 13.49 -10.84 4.36
CA VAL A 60 13.24 -9.40 4.31
C VAL A 60 11.77 -9.11 4.59
N ALA A 61 11.42 -7.81 4.66
CA ALA A 61 10.05 -7.35 4.86
C ALA A 61 9.39 -8.02 6.07
N ASN A 62 10.02 -7.87 7.23
CA ASN A 62 9.56 -8.46 8.49
C ASN A 62 9.41 -10.00 8.46
N GLY A 63 10.31 -10.69 7.73
CA GLY A 63 10.32 -12.16 7.66
C GLY A 63 9.21 -12.75 6.80
N THR A 64 8.63 -11.96 5.89
CA THR A 64 7.51 -12.40 5.05
C THR A 64 7.92 -12.95 3.69
N ARG A 65 9.20 -12.76 3.31
CA ARG A 65 9.73 -13.13 2.00
C ARG A 65 11.22 -13.45 2.10
N LEU A 66 11.65 -14.48 1.37
CA LEU A 66 13.06 -14.74 1.09
C LEU A 66 13.42 -14.12 -0.26
N VAL A 67 14.52 -13.37 -0.33
CA VAL A 67 14.99 -12.74 -1.57
C VAL A 67 16.40 -13.18 -1.94
N PRO A 68 16.74 -13.19 -3.24
CA PRO A 68 18.11 -13.40 -3.65
C PRO A 68 18.97 -12.19 -3.28
N VAL A 69 20.27 -12.42 -3.07
CA VAL A 69 21.18 -11.37 -2.58
C VAL A 69 21.29 -10.19 -3.57
N LYS A 70 21.12 -10.44 -4.87
CA LYS A 70 21.07 -9.38 -5.91
C LYS A 70 19.93 -8.37 -5.76
N SER A 71 18.90 -8.69 -4.99
CA SER A 71 17.75 -7.81 -4.72
C SER A 71 17.92 -7.01 -3.42
N LEU A 72 19.07 -7.13 -2.75
CA LEU A 72 19.39 -6.45 -1.51
C LEU A 72 20.28 -5.23 -1.74
N PHE A 73 20.01 -4.19 -0.97
CA PHE A 73 20.73 -2.93 -0.97
C PHE A 73 21.26 -2.61 0.43
N ALA A 74 22.50 -2.13 0.53
CA ALA A 74 23.03 -1.62 1.79
C ALA A 74 22.27 -0.37 2.25
N ARG A 75 21.90 0.51 1.30
CA ARG A 75 21.04 1.68 1.52
C ARG A 75 20.07 1.86 0.36
N LEU A 76 18.78 1.96 0.69
CA LEU A 76 17.73 2.14 -0.31
C LEU A 76 16.95 3.44 -0.08
N THR A 77 16.96 4.34 -1.06
CA THR A 77 16.33 5.67 -0.93
C THR A 77 14.84 5.68 -1.24
N ILE A 78 14.32 4.63 -1.88
CA ILE A 78 12.94 4.51 -2.32
C ILE A 78 12.37 3.15 -1.92
N ASN A 79 11.04 3.05 -1.74
CA ASN A 79 10.40 1.78 -1.40
C ASN A 79 10.11 0.95 -2.66
N MET A 80 10.99 0.00 -2.98
CA MET A 80 10.85 -0.93 -4.12
C MET A 80 10.19 -2.27 -3.76
N SER A 81 9.62 -2.42 -2.57
CA SER A 81 8.90 -3.65 -2.20
C SER A 81 7.71 -3.87 -3.14
N PRO A 82 7.58 -5.04 -3.80
CA PRO A 82 8.12 -6.33 -3.35
C PRO A 82 9.35 -6.86 -4.09
N PHE A 83 10.02 -6.04 -4.90
CA PHE A 83 11.08 -6.47 -5.83
C PHE A 83 12.49 -6.36 -5.25
N ALA A 84 12.74 -5.31 -4.48
CA ALA A 84 14.06 -5.03 -3.88
C ALA A 84 13.91 -4.42 -2.50
N PHE A 85 14.89 -4.67 -1.64
CA PHE A 85 14.82 -4.38 -0.21
C PHE A 85 16.15 -3.85 0.33
N GLU A 86 16.06 -2.98 1.32
CA GLU A 86 17.21 -2.62 2.14
C GLU A 86 17.58 -3.78 3.07
N LEU A 87 18.88 -3.97 3.32
CA LEU A 87 19.38 -5.02 4.18
C LEU A 87 18.90 -4.77 5.63
N PRO A 88 18.21 -5.75 6.26
CA PRO A 88 17.82 -5.63 7.66
C PRO A 88 19.04 -5.37 8.57
N SER A 89 18.86 -4.50 9.57
CA SER A 89 19.92 -4.07 10.48
C SER A 89 20.67 -5.23 11.15
N ARG A 90 19.96 -6.32 11.47
CA ARG A 90 20.52 -7.55 12.04
C ARG A 90 21.57 -8.23 11.16
N TYR A 91 21.52 -8.03 9.83
CA TYR A 91 22.45 -8.65 8.89
C TYR A 91 23.58 -7.73 8.44
N LEU A 92 23.64 -6.48 8.94
CA LEU A 92 24.72 -5.54 8.64
C LEU A 92 26.14 -6.08 8.90
N PRO A 93 26.40 -6.94 9.92
CA PRO A 93 27.73 -7.51 10.11
C PRO A 93 28.24 -8.34 8.91
N PHE A 94 27.35 -8.82 8.04
CA PHE A 94 27.67 -9.69 6.90
C PHE A 94 27.70 -8.95 5.55
N VAL A 95 27.74 -7.61 5.55
CA VAL A 95 27.75 -6.79 4.32
C VAL A 95 28.91 -7.15 3.38
N SER A 96 30.11 -7.44 3.91
CA SER A 96 31.27 -7.85 3.10
C SER A 96 30.99 -9.15 2.34
N LEU A 97 30.48 -10.16 3.03
CA LEU A 97 30.08 -11.45 2.47
C LEU A 97 28.98 -11.28 1.42
N LEU A 98 27.91 -10.55 1.75
CA LEU A 98 26.76 -10.36 0.86
C LEU A 98 27.14 -9.56 -0.39
N ARG A 99 28.07 -8.61 -0.28
CA ARG A 99 28.62 -7.88 -1.43
C ARG A 99 29.39 -8.78 -2.38
N GLU A 100 30.13 -9.77 -1.87
CA GLU A 100 30.81 -10.76 -2.71
C GLU A 100 29.82 -11.72 -3.41
N ILE A 101 28.63 -11.93 -2.84
CA ILE A 101 27.58 -12.75 -3.46
C ILE A 101 26.81 -11.98 -4.54
N GLY A 102 26.65 -10.65 -4.40
CA GLY A 102 25.98 -9.81 -5.40
C GLY A 102 25.10 -8.67 -4.86
N MET A 103 25.19 -8.38 -3.55
CA MET A 103 24.47 -7.27 -2.93
C MET A 103 24.92 -5.93 -3.50
N GLN A 104 23.97 -5.01 -3.69
CA GLN A 104 24.23 -3.68 -4.21
C GLN A 104 24.47 -2.68 -3.06
N GLU A 105 25.35 -1.69 -3.28
CA GLU A 105 25.60 -0.62 -2.29
C GLU A 105 24.49 0.45 -2.31
N SER A 106 24.05 0.85 -3.50
CA SER A 106 23.00 1.85 -3.72
C SER A 106 22.27 1.61 -5.04
N LEU A 107 21.07 2.17 -5.16
CA LEU A 107 20.29 2.09 -6.40
C LEU A 107 20.92 2.94 -7.51
N THR A 108 21.15 2.33 -8.66
CA THR A 108 21.66 2.99 -9.88
C THR A 108 20.61 2.97 -10.99
N ASN A 109 20.71 3.92 -11.94
CA ASN A 109 19.79 3.98 -13.08
C ASN A 109 19.90 2.75 -14.00
N SER A 110 21.10 2.16 -14.13
CA SER A 110 21.30 0.94 -14.91
C SER A 110 20.59 -0.26 -14.26
N TYR A 111 20.76 -0.45 -12.95
CA TYR A 111 20.08 -1.51 -12.22
C TYR A 111 18.56 -1.33 -12.25
N ALA A 112 18.05 -0.11 -12.02
CA ALA A 112 16.63 0.20 -12.08
C ALA A 112 16.02 -0.19 -13.45
N ARG A 113 16.73 0.09 -14.53
CA ARG A 113 16.33 -0.28 -15.90
C ARG A 113 16.30 -1.80 -16.10
N GLU A 114 17.36 -2.50 -15.70
CA GLU A 114 17.42 -3.97 -15.77
C GLU A 114 16.32 -4.62 -14.93
N LEU A 115 16.07 -4.11 -13.73
CA LEU A 115 15.00 -4.57 -12.86
C LEU A 115 13.63 -4.42 -13.53
N LEU A 116 13.31 -3.28 -14.13
CA LEU A 116 12.04 -3.10 -14.85
C LEU A 116 11.89 -4.07 -16.04
N LEU A 117 12.97 -4.35 -16.76
CA LEU A 117 12.97 -5.34 -17.84
C LEU A 117 12.77 -6.77 -17.32
N ASP A 118 13.40 -7.11 -16.20
CA ASP A 118 13.22 -8.41 -15.56
C ASP A 118 11.80 -8.58 -15.01
N ILE A 119 11.23 -7.54 -14.40
CA ILE A 119 9.82 -7.56 -13.96
C ILE A 119 8.90 -7.71 -15.18
N GLN A 120 9.14 -6.99 -16.28
CA GLN A 120 8.36 -7.14 -17.50
C GLN A 120 8.41 -8.57 -18.05
N LYS A 121 9.58 -9.22 -18.04
CA LYS A 121 9.73 -10.62 -18.47
C LYS A 121 9.01 -11.58 -17.53
N ALA A 122 9.11 -11.38 -16.21
CA ALA A 122 8.45 -12.22 -15.20
C ALA A 122 6.93 -12.12 -15.27
N CYS A 123 6.41 -10.90 -15.30
CA CYS A 123 4.98 -10.63 -15.37
C CYS A 123 4.41 -10.96 -16.75
N GLY A 124 5.23 -10.89 -17.81
CA GLY A 124 4.76 -10.91 -19.18
C GLY A 124 3.69 -9.83 -19.41
N TYR A 125 2.55 -10.22 -19.99
CA TYR A 125 1.38 -9.34 -20.16
C TYR A 125 0.36 -9.43 -19.02
N GLN A 126 0.74 -9.98 -17.85
CA GLN A 126 -0.12 -10.01 -16.67
C GLN A 126 -0.21 -8.63 -16.01
N ARG A 127 -1.28 -8.44 -15.23
CA ARG A 127 -1.54 -7.21 -14.49
C ARG A 127 -0.72 -7.17 -13.21
N LEU A 128 -0.02 -6.07 -12.97
CA LEU A 128 0.66 -5.81 -11.71
C LEU A 128 -0.36 -5.66 -10.58
N ASN A 129 -0.06 -6.25 -9.43
CA ASN A 129 -0.85 -5.96 -8.22
C ASN A 129 -0.56 -4.53 -7.69
N PRO A 130 -1.35 -4.00 -6.74
CA PRO A 130 -1.16 -2.64 -6.23
C PRO A 130 0.25 -2.36 -5.65
N ASN A 131 0.85 -3.32 -4.94
CA ASN A 131 2.19 -3.18 -4.37
C ASN A 131 3.27 -3.12 -5.46
N GLU A 132 3.15 -3.95 -6.48
CA GLU A 132 4.04 -4.01 -7.63
C GLU A 132 3.95 -2.75 -8.49
N LEU A 133 2.73 -2.27 -8.75
CA LEU A 133 2.50 -1.04 -9.49
C LEU A 133 3.08 0.17 -8.75
N ARG A 134 2.89 0.26 -7.43
CA ARG A 134 3.52 1.29 -6.59
C ARG A 134 5.05 1.26 -6.73
N ALA A 135 5.67 0.09 -6.58
CA ALA A 135 7.13 -0.04 -6.72
C ALA A 135 7.63 0.36 -8.12
N VAL A 136 6.93 -0.01 -9.18
CA VAL A 136 7.26 0.42 -10.56
C VAL A 136 7.20 1.94 -10.70
N MET A 137 6.18 2.59 -10.14
CA MET A 137 6.07 4.06 -10.19
C MET A 137 7.24 4.75 -9.46
N GLU A 138 7.61 4.27 -8.27
CA GLU A 138 8.75 4.77 -7.50
C GLU A 138 10.09 4.61 -8.27
N ILE A 139 10.29 3.46 -8.93
CA ILE A 139 11.47 3.21 -9.76
C ILE A 139 11.53 4.19 -10.93
N LEU A 140 10.41 4.41 -11.62
CA LEU A 140 10.32 5.35 -12.74
C LEU A 140 10.59 6.79 -12.29
N GLU A 141 10.06 7.18 -11.14
CA GLU A 141 10.29 8.51 -10.57
C GLU A 141 11.77 8.72 -10.22
N PHE A 142 12.42 7.73 -9.59
CA PHE A 142 13.86 7.76 -9.32
C PHE A 142 14.68 7.93 -10.61
N MET A 143 14.40 7.11 -11.62
CA MET A 143 15.09 7.17 -12.91
C MET A 143 14.95 8.54 -13.58
N CYS A 144 13.74 9.13 -13.56
CA CYS A 144 13.46 10.42 -14.18
C CYS A 144 14.00 11.62 -13.40
N ASN A 145 14.06 11.54 -12.07
CA ASN A 145 14.65 12.61 -11.25
C ASN A 145 16.17 12.72 -11.46
N GLY A 146 16.87 11.59 -11.66
CA GLY A 146 18.30 11.58 -12.00
C GLY A 146 18.62 12.25 -13.34
N ILE A 147 17.73 12.12 -14.34
CA ILE A 147 17.90 12.70 -15.67
C ILE A 147 17.83 14.23 -15.64
N ASN A 148 16.95 14.80 -14.81
CA ASN A 148 16.83 16.26 -14.67
C ASN A 148 18.08 16.91 -14.04
N GLN A 149 18.94 16.13 -13.38
CA GLN A 149 20.21 16.60 -12.81
C GLN A 149 21.41 16.41 -13.76
N SER A 150 21.32 15.52 -14.76
CA SER A 150 22.42 15.12 -15.65
C SER A 150 22.35 15.71 -17.07
N ILE A 151 21.75 16.89 -17.25
CA ILE A 151 21.59 17.55 -18.57
C ILE A 151 22.95 18.01 -19.19
N THR A 152 24.11 17.61 -18.64
CA THR A 152 25.41 17.97 -19.22
C THR A 152 26.09 16.93 -20.10
N ASP A 153 25.59 15.69 -20.24
CA ASP A 153 26.21 14.71 -21.16
C ASP A 153 25.20 14.05 -22.10
N GLY A 154 25.21 14.49 -23.36
CA GLY A 154 24.33 14.04 -24.43
C GLY A 154 24.71 12.68 -25.01
N SER A 155 24.49 11.58 -24.29
CA SER A 155 24.74 10.23 -24.84
C SER A 155 23.77 9.09 -24.51
N ASP A 156 22.67 9.30 -23.75
CA ASP A 156 21.62 8.27 -23.65
C ASP A 156 20.38 8.74 -24.43
N GLY A 157 20.08 8.05 -25.53
CA GLY A 157 18.91 8.30 -26.37
C GLY A 157 17.58 8.08 -25.64
N PRO A 158 16.41 8.31 -26.30
CA PRO A 158 15.12 8.08 -25.67
C PRO A 158 15.06 6.64 -25.16
N PHE A 159 14.97 6.49 -23.84
CA PHE A 159 15.03 5.20 -23.19
C PHE A 159 13.96 4.27 -23.77
N ASP A 160 14.36 3.06 -24.18
CA ASP A 160 13.45 1.95 -24.42
C ASP A 160 12.93 1.43 -23.07
N SER A 161 12.31 2.34 -22.31
CA SER A 161 11.88 2.12 -20.94
C SER A 161 10.55 1.40 -20.92
N VAL A 162 10.40 0.57 -19.90
CA VAL A 162 9.16 -0.13 -19.60
C VAL A 162 8.31 0.74 -18.68
N ILE A 163 7.03 0.90 -19.01
CA ILE A 163 6.07 1.67 -18.22
C ILE A 163 4.79 0.87 -18.00
N PRO A 164 4.00 1.19 -16.96
CA PRO A 164 2.67 0.64 -16.81
C PRO A 164 1.68 1.30 -17.78
N ASP A 165 0.88 0.48 -18.46
CA ASP A 165 -0.29 0.94 -19.23
C ASP A 165 -1.53 1.18 -18.34
N ASP A 166 -2.62 1.63 -18.95
CA ASP A 166 -3.92 1.83 -18.30
C ASP A 166 -4.56 0.54 -17.75
N GLY A 167 -4.10 -0.63 -18.22
CA GLY A 167 -4.44 -1.93 -17.67
C GLY A 167 -3.51 -2.40 -16.53
N CYS A 168 -2.60 -1.56 -16.04
CA CYS A 168 -1.54 -1.88 -15.07
C CYS A 168 -0.60 -3.00 -15.54
N ARG A 169 -0.28 -3.06 -16.84
CA ARG A 169 0.66 -4.03 -17.43
C ARG A 169 1.92 -3.33 -17.87
N LEU A 170 3.06 -4.01 -17.74
CA LEU A 170 4.35 -3.47 -18.16
C LEU A 170 4.56 -3.60 -19.66
N VAL A 171 4.71 -2.47 -20.33
CA VAL A 171 4.87 -2.37 -21.79
C VAL A 171 5.95 -1.36 -22.14
N THR A 172 6.46 -1.43 -23.37
CA THR A 172 7.44 -0.46 -23.86
C THR A 172 6.81 0.91 -24.01
N ALA A 173 7.48 1.97 -23.53
CA ALA A 173 6.99 3.35 -23.57
C ALA A 173 6.59 3.82 -24.98
N ALA A 174 7.33 3.39 -26.00
CA ALA A 174 7.05 3.70 -27.40
C ALA A 174 5.70 3.15 -27.92
N SER A 175 5.14 2.14 -27.25
CA SER A 175 3.85 1.52 -27.62
C SER A 175 2.64 2.22 -26.99
N CYS A 176 2.87 3.16 -26.07
CA CYS A 176 1.83 3.87 -25.34
C CYS A 176 1.63 5.30 -25.83
N VAL A 177 0.46 5.84 -25.53
CA VAL A 177 0.09 7.23 -25.74
C VAL A 177 -0.28 7.85 -24.41
N TYR A 178 0.33 8.99 -24.07
CA TYR A 178 0.00 9.76 -22.88
C TYR A 178 -1.24 10.62 -23.14
N VAL A 179 -2.24 10.51 -22.27
CA VAL A 179 -3.43 11.36 -22.35
C VAL A 179 -3.10 12.72 -21.75
N ASP A 180 -2.71 13.65 -22.60
CA ASP A 180 -2.45 15.03 -22.21
C ASP A 180 -3.76 15.80 -21.95
N PRO A 181 -3.71 16.95 -21.26
CA PRO A 181 -4.91 17.72 -20.94
C PRO A 181 -5.80 18.04 -22.15
N TYR A 182 -5.22 18.27 -23.33
CA TYR A 182 -6.00 18.46 -24.56
C TYR A 182 -6.54 17.15 -25.11
N GLY A 183 -5.70 16.12 -25.19
CA GLY A 183 -6.07 14.80 -25.65
C GLY A 183 -7.24 14.19 -24.86
N SER A 184 -7.35 14.47 -23.55
CA SER A 184 -8.45 13.99 -22.71
C SER A 184 -9.85 14.28 -23.27
N ARG A 185 -10.02 15.42 -23.97
CA ARG A 185 -11.29 15.85 -24.58
C ARG A 185 -11.67 14.99 -25.79
N LEU A 186 -10.65 14.49 -26.50
CA LEU A 186 -10.82 13.67 -27.70
C LEU A 186 -11.33 12.27 -27.37
N LEU A 187 -11.07 11.76 -26.14
CA LEU A 187 -11.43 10.39 -25.72
C LEU A 187 -12.92 10.06 -25.90
N SER A 188 -13.80 11.06 -25.75
CA SER A 188 -15.24 10.88 -25.93
C SER A 188 -15.64 10.67 -27.40
N ASN A 189 -14.84 11.17 -28.34
CA ASN A 189 -15.15 11.23 -29.76
C ASN A 189 -14.33 10.23 -30.61
N ILE A 190 -13.38 9.51 -30.01
CA ILE A 190 -12.53 8.53 -30.71
C ILE A 190 -12.77 7.10 -30.24
N ILE A 191 -12.50 6.15 -31.13
CA ILE A 191 -12.45 4.72 -30.82
C ILE A 191 -11.09 4.43 -30.20
N THR A 192 -11.09 4.12 -28.90
CA THR A 192 -9.87 3.91 -28.13
C THR A 192 -9.29 2.50 -28.24
N SER A 193 -10.01 1.54 -28.83
CA SER A 193 -9.64 0.12 -28.82
C SER A 193 -8.31 -0.22 -29.52
N ARG A 194 -7.78 0.71 -30.33
CA ARG A 194 -6.52 0.57 -31.06
C ARG A 194 -5.36 1.35 -30.42
N LEU A 195 -5.64 2.10 -29.36
CA LEU A 195 -4.67 2.88 -28.62
C LEU A 195 -4.40 2.20 -27.29
N ARG A 196 -3.13 2.15 -26.91
CA ARG A 196 -2.72 1.78 -25.55
C ARG A 196 -2.36 3.05 -24.82
N PHE A 197 -2.97 3.30 -23.68
CA PHE A 197 -2.67 4.49 -22.89
C PHE A 197 -1.63 4.19 -21.83
N THR A 198 -0.89 5.21 -21.42
CA THR A 198 -0.11 5.14 -20.18
C THR A 198 -1.05 5.01 -18.99
N HIS A 199 -0.56 4.43 -17.89
CA HIS A 199 -1.32 4.42 -16.64
C HIS A 199 -1.75 5.86 -16.25
N PRO A 200 -3.01 6.09 -15.84
CA PRO A 200 -3.53 7.44 -15.55
C PRO A 200 -2.74 8.21 -14.49
N ASP A 201 -2.09 7.49 -13.58
CA ASP A 201 -1.33 8.08 -12.47
C ASP A 201 0.14 8.28 -12.80
N LEU A 202 0.57 7.91 -14.01
CA LEU A 202 1.93 8.15 -14.43
C LEU A 202 2.15 9.68 -14.54
N PRO A 203 3.08 10.25 -13.76
CA PRO A 203 3.31 11.69 -13.75
C PRO A 203 3.69 12.26 -15.13
N GLN A 204 3.22 13.47 -15.44
CA GLN A 204 3.47 14.11 -16.74
C GLN A 204 4.97 14.38 -17.00
N ASN A 205 5.74 14.70 -15.96
CA ASN A 205 7.19 14.86 -16.06
C ASN A 205 7.88 13.56 -16.51
N ILE A 206 7.43 12.40 -16.01
CA ILE A 206 7.93 11.09 -16.44
C ILE A 206 7.55 10.85 -17.90
N CYS A 207 6.31 11.12 -18.29
CA CYS A 207 5.87 10.96 -19.67
C CYS A 207 6.69 11.82 -20.66
N LYS A 208 7.04 13.04 -20.26
CA LYS A 208 7.91 13.95 -21.03
C LYS A 208 9.35 13.43 -21.09
N ALA A 209 9.93 13.02 -19.95
CA ALA A 209 11.30 12.50 -19.87
C ALA A 209 11.50 11.24 -20.72
N LEU A 210 10.49 10.37 -20.76
CA LEU A 210 10.49 9.15 -21.59
C LEU A 210 10.05 9.38 -23.04
N SER A 211 9.84 10.64 -23.46
CA SER A 211 9.44 11.00 -24.83
C SER A 211 8.18 10.28 -25.32
N ILE A 212 7.22 10.03 -24.43
CA ILE A 212 5.95 9.38 -24.78
C ILE A 212 5.10 10.34 -25.61
N LYS A 213 4.54 9.84 -26.72
CA LYS A 213 3.69 10.64 -27.60
C LYS A 213 2.42 11.06 -26.89
N LYS A 214 2.03 12.33 -27.01
CA LYS A 214 0.75 12.83 -26.47
C LYS A 214 -0.40 12.45 -27.37
N LEU A 215 -1.57 12.19 -26.79
CA LEU A 215 -2.76 11.88 -27.56
C LEU A 215 -3.13 13.01 -28.54
N SER A 216 -2.96 14.27 -28.13
CA SER A 216 -3.18 15.43 -29.00
C SER A 216 -2.19 15.56 -30.17
N ASP A 217 -1.05 14.87 -30.13
CA ASP A 217 -0.05 14.83 -31.19
C ASP A 217 -0.29 13.65 -32.16
N VAL A 218 -0.87 12.55 -31.68
CA VAL A 218 -1.15 11.35 -32.50
C VAL A 218 -2.51 11.43 -33.22
N ILE A 219 -3.46 12.18 -32.67
CA ILE A 219 -4.79 12.39 -33.26
C ILE A 219 -4.86 13.73 -33.97
N VAL A 220 -5.32 13.68 -35.22
CA VAL A 220 -5.62 14.87 -36.03
C VAL A 220 -7.12 14.92 -36.27
N GLU A 221 -7.72 16.06 -35.96
CA GLU A 221 -9.10 16.37 -36.34
C GLU A 221 -9.09 17.03 -37.73
N GLU A 222 -9.93 16.54 -38.63
CA GLU A 222 -10.14 17.11 -39.97
C GLU A 222 -11.63 17.36 -40.23
N LEU A 223 -11.92 18.26 -41.16
CA LEU A 223 -13.28 18.46 -41.67
C LEU A 223 -13.69 17.24 -42.51
N ASP A 224 -14.90 16.74 -42.29
CA ASP A 224 -15.47 15.69 -43.15
C ASP A 224 -15.97 16.33 -44.44
N GLY A 225 -15.21 16.16 -45.54
CA GLY A 225 -15.42 16.85 -46.83
C GLY A 225 -16.68 16.43 -47.60
N LYS A 226 -17.64 15.76 -46.96
CA LYS A 226 -18.89 15.29 -47.58
C LYS A 226 -19.99 16.35 -47.61
N GLU A 227 -19.90 17.40 -46.79
CA GLU A 227 -20.86 18.51 -46.77
C GLU A 227 -20.18 19.86 -46.96
N GLU A 228 -20.83 20.76 -47.70
CA GLU A 228 -20.36 22.14 -47.86
C GLU A 228 -20.59 22.97 -46.60
N ILE A 229 -19.56 23.73 -46.20
CA ILE A 229 -19.60 24.59 -45.02
C ILE A 229 -20.33 25.89 -45.36
N LYS A 230 -21.49 26.10 -44.74
CA LYS A 230 -22.28 27.34 -44.88
C LYS A 230 -21.90 28.35 -43.80
N VAL A 231 -21.24 29.43 -44.21
CA VAL A 231 -20.86 30.54 -43.32
C VAL A 231 -22.07 31.40 -42.98
N VAL A 232 -22.20 31.79 -41.71
CA VAL A 232 -23.26 32.67 -41.19
C VAL A 232 -22.65 33.87 -40.47
N ASN A 233 -23.37 35.00 -40.44
CA ASN A 233 -22.89 36.23 -39.77
C ASN A 233 -23.28 36.32 -38.30
N SER A 234 -24.27 35.53 -37.88
CA SER A 234 -24.78 35.46 -36.52
C SER A 234 -25.27 34.06 -36.20
N ILE A 235 -25.15 33.67 -34.94
CA ILE A 235 -25.80 32.48 -34.37
C ILE A 235 -26.73 33.00 -33.27
N HIS A 236 -28.02 32.66 -33.38
CA HIS A 236 -29.07 33.25 -32.55
C HIS A 236 -29.02 34.80 -32.60
N SER A 237 -28.94 35.48 -31.45
CA SER A 237 -28.89 36.95 -31.35
C SER A 237 -27.47 37.53 -31.32
N VAL A 238 -26.43 36.69 -31.41
CA VAL A 238 -25.02 37.12 -31.27
C VAL A 238 -24.36 37.18 -32.65
N THR A 239 -23.88 38.37 -33.02
CA THR A 239 -23.16 38.61 -34.28
C THR A 239 -21.67 38.31 -34.13
N LEU A 240 -21.04 37.92 -35.24
CA LEU A 240 -19.59 37.71 -35.29
C LEU A 240 -18.81 38.97 -34.89
N ASP A 241 -19.27 40.15 -35.30
CA ASP A 241 -18.60 41.43 -34.99
C ASP A 241 -18.58 41.70 -33.48
N ARG A 242 -19.70 41.46 -32.79
CA ARG A 242 -19.78 41.63 -31.33
C ARG A 242 -18.81 40.71 -30.58
N ILE A 243 -18.62 39.48 -31.06
CA ILE A 243 -17.64 38.54 -30.48
C ILE A 243 -16.22 39.06 -30.68
N LYS A 244 -15.91 39.55 -31.90
CA LYS A 244 -14.59 40.09 -32.22
C LYS A 244 -14.27 41.35 -31.41
N GLU A 245 -15.24 42.25 -31.21
CA GLU A 245 -15.10 43.42 -30.34
C GLU A 245 -14.83 43.00 -28.89
N LYS A 246 -15.58 42.03 -28.36
CA LYS A 246 -15.38 41.52 -27.00
C LYS A 246 -13.99 40.92 -26.81
N LEU A 247 -13.49 40.11 -27.75
CA LEU A 247 -12.14 39.52 -27.72
C LEU A 247 -11.02 40.58 -27.68
N ARG A 248 -11.27 41.75 -28.27
CA ARG A 248 -10.34 42.89 -28.31
C ARG A 248 -10.45 43.82 -27.10
N SER A 249 -11.42 43.60 -26.22
CA SER A 249 -11.62 44.40 -25.02
C SER A 249 -10.47 44.22 -24.03
N LYS A 250 -9.90 45.34 -23.57
CA LYS A 250 -8.89 45.35 -22.48
C LYS A 250 -9.44 44.79 -21.18
N SER A 251 -10.70 45.10 -20.87
CA SER A 251 -11.38 44.60 -19.66
C SER A 251 -11.45 43.07 -19.65
N LEU A 252 -11.74 42.45 -20.79
CA LEU A 252 -11.73 40.99 -20.94
C LEU A 252 -10.30 40.43 -20.77
N GLN A 253 -9.31 41.05 -21.41
CA GLN A 253 -7.91 40.60 -21.35
C GLN A 253 -7.39 40.59 -19.91
N ASP A 254 -7.68 41.64 -19.14
CA ASP A 254 -7.34 41.74 -17.72
C ASP A 254 -8.07 40.68 -16.89
N ALA A 255 -9.36 40.46 -17.15
CA ALA A 255 -10.14 39.41 -16.47
C ALA A 255 -9.57 38.00 -16.74
N LEU A 256 -9.21 37.70 -17.99
CA LEU A 256 -8.61 36.40 -18.35
C LEU A 256 -7.25 36.20 -17.71
N ARG A 257 -6.45 37.26 -17.58
CA ARG A 257 -5.17 37.20 -16.86
C ARG A 257 -5.37 36.79 -15.40
N ILE A 258 -6.36 37.37 -14.71
CA ILE A 258 -6.68 37.01 -13.31
C ILE A 258 -7.02 35.52 -13.21
N VAL A 259 -7.89 35.03 -14.10
CA VAL A 259 -8.28 33.61 -14.13
C VAL A 259 -7.07 32.71 -14.40
N MET A 260 -6.21 33.05 -15.35
CA MET A 260 -5.02 32.24 -15.68
C MET A 260 -4.00 32.17 -14.55
N ILE A 261 -3.78 33.27 -13.83
CA ILE A 261 -2.90 33.30 -12.64
C ILE A 261 -3.46 32.36 -11.56
N SER A 262 -4.78 32.43 -11.30
CA SER A 262 -5.42 31.54 -10.34
C SER A 262 -5.32 30.07 -10.74
N VAL A 263 -5.44 29.73 -12.02
CA VAL A 263 -5.21 28.37 -12.51
C VAL A 263 -3.76 27.92 -12.30
N THR A 264 -2.78 28.81 -12.44
CA THR A 264 -1.35 28.49 -12.17
C THR A 264 -1.14 28.06 -10.71
N ASN A 265 -1.85 28.68 -9.77
CA ASN A 265 -1.78 28.29 -8.36
C ASN A 265 -2.30 26.86 -8.10
N HIS A 266 -3.27 26.40 -8.89
CA HIS A 266 -3.84 25.05 -8.79
C HIS A 266 -3.06 24.01 -9.62
N PHE A 267 -2.36 24.45 -10.66
CA PHE A 267 -1.58 23.60 -11.57
C PHE A 267 -0.14 24.11 -11.68
N PRO A 268 0.77 23.71 -10.76
CA PRO A 268 2.14 24.22 -10.73
C PRO A 268 2.96 23.94 -12.00
N SER A 269 2.55 22.95 -12.80
CA SER A 269 3.15 22.61 -14.09
C SER A 269 2.66 23.47 -15.27
N PHE A 270 1.70 24.37 -15.03
CA PHE A 270 1.13 25.28 -16.01
C PHE A 270 1.63 26.70 -15.71
N GLU A 271 2.25 27.34 -16.71
CA GLU A 271 2.67 28.73 -16.60
C GLU A 271 1.63 29.62 -17.28
N ALA A 272 1.05 30.56 -16.53
CA ALA A 272 0.18 31.58 -17.11
C ALA A 272 0.94 32.41 -18.16
N LEU A 273 0.29 32.61 -19.31
CA LEU A 273 0.78 33.51 -20.34
C LEU A 273 0.88 34.95 -19.80
N ALA A 274 1.89 35.67 -20.26
CA ALA A 274 2.00 37.10 -20.01
C ALA A 274 0.81 37.84 -20.67
N LEU A 275 0.41 38.98 -20.13
CA LEU A 275 -0.73 39.76 -20.66
C LEU A 275 -0.60 40.02 -22.16
N VAL A 276 0.59 40.39 -22.62
CA VAL A 276 0.89 40.63 -24.05
C VAL A 276 0.68 39.38 -24.91
N GLN A 277 0.94 38.19 -24.39
CA GLN A 277 0.70 36.93 -25.09
C GLN A 277 -0.81 36.60 -25.12
N ILE A 278 -1.53 36.88 -24.04
CA ILE A 278 -3.00 36.76 -23.99
C ILE A 278 -3.61 37.68 -25.05
N GLU A 279 -3.25 38.96 -25.06
CA GLU A 279 -3.70 39.96 -26.05
C GLU A 279 -3.49 39.49 -27.49
N ARG A 280 -2.26 39.06 -27.83
CA ARG A 280 -1.94 38.54 -29.17
C ARG A 280 -2.78 37.32 -29.54
N THR A 281 -3.01 36.43 -28.57
CA THR A 281 -3.78 35.20 -28.80
C THR A 281 -5.26 35.53 -29.06
N LEU A 282 -5.85 36.44 -28.29
CA LEU A 282 -7.25 36.85 -28.51
C LEU A 282 -7.43 37.62 -29.81
N GLU A 283 -6.45 38.48 -30.18
CA GLU A 283 -6.46 39.16 -31.47
C GLU A 283 -6.36 38.16 -32.63
N ASP A 284 -5.48 37.16 -32.54
CA ASP A 284 -5.36 36.08 -33.54
C ASP A 284 -6.67 35.28 -33.69
N ILE A 285 -7.34 34.97 -32.57
CA ILE A 285 -8.67 34.34 -32.60
C ILE A 285 -9.65 35.27 -33.32
N SER A 286 -9.70 36.56 -32.97
CA SER A 286 -10.63 37.51 -33.55
C SER A 286 -10.51 37.62 -35.09
N GLN A 287 -9.29 37.47 -35.62
CA GLN A 287 -9.04 37.55 -37.06
C GLN A 287 -9.41 36.26 -37.80
N LYS A 288 -9.27 35.11 -37.15
CA LYS A 288 -9.42 33.78 -37.77
C LYS A 288 -10.77 33.10 -37.49
N LEU A 289 -11.63 33.74 -36.72
CA LEU A 289 -12.95 33.24 -36.34
C LEU A 289 -14.00 33.41 -37.44
N GLN A 290 -14.72 32.34 -37.75
CA GLN A 290 -15.93 32.34 -38.58
C GLN A 290 -17.05 31.53 -37.93
N LEU A 291 -18.30 31.94 -38.14
CA LEU A 291 -19.48 31.20 -37.71
C LEU A 291 -20.02 30.40 -38.90
N VAL A 292 -20.47 29.17 -38.64
CA VAL A 292 -21.01 28.26 -39.64
C VAL A 292 -22.31 27.63 -39.13
N GLN A 293 -23.16 27.19 -40.04
CA GLN A 293 -24.44 26.58 -39.65
C GLN A 293 -24.23 25.19 -38.99
N ARG A 294 -23.41 24.34 -39.62
CA ARG A 294 -23.14 22.97 -39.18
C ARG A 294 -21.69 22.61 -39.47
N LEU A 295 -21.15 21.69 -38.67
CA LEU A 295 -19.77 21.25 -38.75
C LEU A 295 -19.69 19.75 -38.49
N HIS A 296 -19.10 19.05 -39.45
CA HIS A 296 -18.81 17.62 -39.34
C HIS A 296 -17.30 17.42 -39.38
N THR A 297 -16.79 16.66 -38.41
CA THR A 297 -15.35 16.40 -38.28
C THR A 297 -15.10 14.91 -38.11
N ARG A 298 -13.90 14.49 -38.50
CA ARG A 298 -13.39 13.13 -38.31
C ARG A 298 -12.04 13.17 -37.63
N PHE A 299 -11.73 12.13 -36.87
CA PHE A 299 -10.47 11.97 -36.14
C PHE A 299 -9.62 10.90 -36.81
N LEU A 300 -8.44 11.27 -37.25
CA LEU A 300 -7.47 10.41 -37.90
C LEU A 300 -6.31 10.10 -36.96
N LEU A 301 -5.92 8.83 -36.92
CA LEU A 301 -4.77 8.34 -36.17
C LEU A 301 -3.51 8.33 -37.04
N LEU A 302 -2.50 9.08 -36.63
CA LEU A 302 -1.19 9.10 -37.27
C LEU A 302 -0.34 7.86 -36.92
N PRO A 303 0.59 7.43 -37.79
CA PRO A 303 0.92 8.02 -39.10
C PRO A 303 0.05 7.51 -40.26
N ASN A 304 -0.69 6.41 -40.05
CA ASN A 304 -1.41 5.72 -41.13
C ASN A 304 -2.70 6.43 -41.58
N LEU A 305 -3.04 7.58 -40.98
CA LEU A 305 -4.27 8.34 -41.22
C LEU A 305 -5.53 7.47 -41.11
N GLN A 306 -5.54 6.56 -40.15
CA GLN A 306 -6.68 5.68 -39.92
C GLN A 306 -7.81 6.44 -39.25
N ASP A 307 -9.02 6.38 -39.82
CA ASP A 307 -10.21 6.94 -39.19
C ASP A 307 -10.55 6.18 -37.89
N VAL A 308 -10.54 6.91 -36.78
CA VAL A 308 -10.90 6.44 -35.44
C VAL A 308 -12.09 7.21 -34.87
N THR A 309 -12.88 7.86 -35.72
CA THR A 309 -14.05 8.65 -35.32
C THR A 309 -15.10 7.75 -34.69
N ARG A 310 -15.53 8.10 -33.48
CA ARG A 310 -16.62 7.42 -32.79
C ARG A 310 -17.95 8.06 -33.18
N THR A 311 -18.67 7.42 -34.08
CA THR A 311 -20.02 7.83 -34.48
C THR A 311 -21.03 7.37 -33.44
N ILE A 312 -21.09 8.06 -32.29
CA ILE A 312 -22.13 7.80 -31.30
C ILE A 312 -23.44 8.39 -31.85
N GLN A 313 -24.45 7.55 -32.09
CA GLN A 313 -25.83 8.05 -32.04
C GLN A 313 -26.03 8.56 -30.62
N ARG A 314 -26.15 9.89 -30.44
CA ARG A 314 -26.54 10.48 -29.16
C ARG A 314 -28.06 10.56 -29.15
N PRO A 315 -28.79 9.49 -28.75
CA PRO A 315 -30.25 9.47 -28.83
C PRO A 315 -30.90 10.61 -28.05
N SER A 316 -30.21 11.16 -27.07
CA SER A 316 -30.68 12.21 -26.16
C SER A 316 -30.69 13.63 -26.74
N ILE A 317 -30.02 13.90 -27.88
CA ILE A 317 -29.98 15.24 -28.50
C ILE A 317 -30.65 15.16 -29.87
N HIS A 318 -31.98 15.31 -29.89
CA HIS A 318 -32.81 15.20 -31.10
C HIS A 318 -32.40 16.20 -32.20
N GLU A 319 -31.95 17.40 -31.82
CA GLU A 319 -31.45 18.45 -32.72
C GLU A 319 -30.21 18.03 -33.52
N TRP A 320 -29.52 16.98 -33.05
CA TRP A 320 -28.25 16.47 -33.56
C TRP A 320 -28.37 15.02 -34.06
N SER A 321 -29.52 14.64 -34.61
CA SER A 321 -29.67 13.38 -35.33
C SER A 321 -28.67 13.32 -36.49
N SER A 322 -27.68 12.44 -36.36
CA SER A 322 -26.55 12.34 -37.28
C SER A 322 -26.84 11.34 -38.40
N ASN A 323 -26.57 11.74 -39.65
CA ASN A 323 -26.53 10.87 -40.83
C ASN A 323 -25.32 9.88 -40.80
N GLY A 324 -24.94 9.41 -39.62
CA GLY A 324 -23.71 8.64 -39.39
C GLY A 324 -22.42 9.46 -39.36
N MET A 325 -22.48 10.79 -39.47
CA MET A 325 -21.30 11.68 -39.36
C MET A 325 -21.14 12.23 -37.93
N HIS A 326 -19.91 12.47 -37.50
CA HIS A 326 -19.64 13.09 -36.20
C HIS A 326 -19.83 14.62 -36.29
N ARG A 327 -20.79 15.15 -35.54
CA ARG A 327 -21.09 16.58 -35.46
C ARG A 327 -20.26 17.23 -34.36
N SER A 328 -19.59 18.33 -34.69
CA SER A 328 -18.79 19.12 -33.76
C SER A 328 -19.36 20.53 -33.60
N ILE A 329 -19.16 21.15 -32.43
CA ILE A 329 -19.50 22.57 -32.19
C ILE A 329 -18.40 23.53 -32.63
N CYS A 330 -17.15 23.06 -32.71
CA CYS A 330 -16.03 23.88 -33.09
C CYS A 330 -14.95 23.07 -33.81
N PHE A 331 -14.26 23.70 -34.75
CA PHE A 331 -13.09 23.13 -35.41
C PHE A 331 -11.98 24.16 -35.46
N VAL A 332 -10.76 23.75 -35.12
CA VAL A 332 -9.56 24.58 -35.21
C VAL A 332 -8.58 23.89 -36.14
N ASN A 333 -8.32 24.51 -37.30
CA ASN A 333 -7.35 23.99 -38.23
C ASN A 333 -5.94 24.25 -37.70
N LYS A 334 -5.18 23.20 -37.36
CA LYS A 334 -3.82 23.33 -36.81
C LYS A 334 -2.83 24.00 -37.78
N ALA A 335 -2.98 23.80 -39.10
CA ALA A 335 -2.05 24.32 -40.10
C ALA A 335 -2.27 25.81 -40.41
N THR A 336 -3.53 26.23 -40.53
CA THR A 336 -3.87 27.61 -40.91
C THR A 336 -4.26 28.49 -39.71
N GLY A 337 -4.63 27.86 -38.59
CA GLY A 337 -5.18 28.52 -37.41
C GLY A 337 -6.63 28.98 -37.57
N TYR A 338 -7.31 28.67 -38.69
CA TYR A 338 -8.72 29.04 -38.88
C TYR A 338 -9.63 28.34 -37.87
N ILE A 339 -10.61 29.09 -37.35
CA ILE A 339 -11.53 28.66 -36.31
C ILE A 339 -12.96 28.73 -36.85
N LEU A 340 -13.66 27.61 -36.85
CA LEU A 340 -15.06 27.51 -37.24
C LEU A 340 -15.90 27.21 -35.99
N ILE A 341 -16.93 28.01 -35.74
CA ILE A 341 -17.94 27.77 -34.69
C ILE A 341 -19.26 27.41 -35.35
N ALA A 342 -19.79 26.23 -35.03
CA ALA A 342 -21.11 25.81 -35.48
C ALA A 342 -22.21 26.24 -34.50
N GLU A 343 -23.46 26.22 -34.97
CA GLU A 343 -24.63 26.43 -34.11
C GLU A 343 -24.70 25.34 -33.02
N PRO A 344 -24.61 25.73 -31.72
CA PRO A 344 -24.68 24.79 -30.62
C PRO A 344 -26.12 24.30 -30.39
N PRO A 345 -26.31 23.18 -29.65
CA PRO A 345 -27.64 22.76 -29.19
C PRO A 345 -28.31 23.83 -28.31
N SER A 346 -29.63 23.78 -28.19
CA SER A 346 -30.44 24.79 -27.46
C SER A 346 -30.06 25.03 -26.00
N PHE A 347 -29.41 24.07 -25.34
CA PHE A 347 -28.96 24.17 -23.96
C PHE A 347 -27.52 24.73 -23.80
N LEU A 348 -26.80 24.99 -24.89
CA LEU A 348 -25.47 25.59 -24.90
C LEU A 348 -25.51 26.96 -25.58
N THR A 349 -24.79 27.92 -25.02
CA THR A 349 -24.63 29.24 -25.62
C THR A 349 -23.40 29.30 -26.51
N ILE A 350 -23.37 30.26 -27.43
CA ILE A 350 -22.15 30.54 -28.21
C ILE A 350 -20.97 30.94 -27.31
N TYR A 351 -21.24 31.56 -26.16
CA TYR A 351 -20.21 31.96 -25.20
C TYR A 351 -19.54 30.76 -24.54
N ASP A 352 -20.26 29.65 -24.35
CA ASP A 352 -19.68 28.38 -23.91
C ASP A 352 -18.69 27.85 -24.95
N VAL A 353 -19.04 27.92 -26.23
CA VAL A 353 -18.15 27.49 -27.33
C VAL A 353 -16.93 28.39 -27.45
N ILE A 354 -17.10 29.71 -27.30
CA ILE A 354 -15.99 30.68 -27.27
C ILE A 354 -15.07 30.39 -26.08
N ALA A 355 -15.63 30.12 -24.89
CA ALA A 355 -14.84 29.77 -23.72
C ALA A 355 -13.98 28.52 -23.96
N ILE A 356 -14.51 27.49 -24.65
CA ILE A 356 -13.76 26.30 -25.05
C ILE A 356 -12.57 26.66 -25.95
N ILE A 357 -12.81 27.47 -26.98
CA ILE A 357 -11.79 27.87 -27.96
C ILE A 357 -10.70 28.73 -27.32
N VAL A 358 -11.10 29.75 -26.56
CA VAL A 358 -10.17 30.66 -25.90
C VAL A 358 -9.33 29.92 -24.88
N SER A 359 -9.94 29.05 -24.06
CA SER A 359 -9.20 28.20 -23.12
C SER A 359 -8.17 27.32 -23.84
N HIS A 360 -8.52 26.76 -25.01
CA HIS A 360 -7.61 25.93 -25.79
C HIS A 360 -6.43 26.73 -26.36
N ARG A 361 -6.69 27.90 -26.96
CA ARG A 361 -5.65 28.74 -27.56
C ARG A 361 -4.74 29.38 -26.51
N LEU A 362 -5.25 29.63 -25.30
CA LEU A 362 -4.48 30.17 -24.19
C LEU A 362 -3.59 29.15 -23.46
N GLY A 363 -3.62 27.88 -23.84
CA GLY A 363 -2.76 26.89 -23.19
C GLY A 363 -3.40 26.20 -21.97
N ALA A 364 -4.65 26.51 -21.62
CA ALA A 364 -5.22 26.12 -20.33
C ALA A 364 -5.42 24.59 -20.18
N PRO A 365 -5.11 24.01 -18.99
CA PRO A 365 -5.22 22.56 -18.75
C PRO A 365 -6.67 22.07 -18.72
N MET A 366 -7.64 22.97 -18.57
CA MET A 366 -9.08 22.68 -18.53
C MET A 366 -9.85 23.75 -19.30
N ILE A 367 -11.14 23.53 -19.54
CA ILE A 367 -12.01 24.59 -20.06
C ILE A 367 -12.21 25.59 -18.92
N LEU A 368 -11.80 26.84 -19.14
CA LEU A 368 -11.95 27.88 -18.15
C LEU A 368 -13.44 28.25 -18.03
N PRO A 369 -13.96 28.49 -16.82
CA PRO A 369 -15.36 28.86 -16.57
C PRO A 369 -15.63 30.33 -16.92
N ILE A 370 -15.27 30.75 -18.14
CA ILE A 370 -15.26 32.15 -18.59
C ILE A 370 -16.41 32.50 -19.55
N ALA A 371 -17.35 31.58 -19.79
CA ALA A 371 -18.50 31.83 -20.66
C ALA A 371 -19.30 33.07 -20.22
N SER A 372 -19.56 33.21 -18.91
CA SER A 372 -20.24 34.38 -18.34
C SER A 372 -19.46 35.69 -18.53
N VAL A 373 -18.12 35.63 -18.59
CA VAL A 373 -17.26 36.79 -18.83
C VAL A 373 -17.38 37.26 -20.29
N PHE A 374 -17.64 36.35 -21.22
CA PHE A 374 -17.97 36.72 -22.61
C PHE A 374 -19.41 37.21 -22.76
N ALA A 375 -20.35 36.69 -21.97
CA ALA A 375 -21.76 37.04 -22.04
C ALA A 375 -22.10 38.40 -21.40
N CYS A 376 -21.27 38.89 -20.48
CA CYS A 376 -21.56 40.10 -19.71
C CYS A 376 -21.42 41.40 -20.53
N PRO A 377 -22.07 42.50 -20.10
CA PRO A 377 -21.85 43.83 -20.67
C PRO A 377 -20.38 44.26 -20.62
N ASP A 378 -19.94 45.05 -21.58
CA ASP A 378 -18.57 45.55 -21.64
C ASP A 378 -18.23 46.42 -20.42
N GLY A 379 -17.07 46.14 -19.80
CA GLY A 379 -16.61 46.82 -18.60
C GLY A 379 -17.10 46.21 -17.28
N SER A 380 -17.93 45.16 -17.31
CA SER A 380 -18.43 44.45 -16.12
C SER A 380 -17.73 43.11 -15.82
N GLU A 381 -16.68 42.78 -16.58
CA GLU A 381 -15.99 41.49 -16.51
C GLU A 381 -15.40 41.24 -15.12
N LYS A 382 -14.87 42.29 -14.48
CA LYS A 382 -14.25 42.18 -13.15
C LYS A 382 -15.28 41.89 -12.06
N GLU A 383 -16.46 42.50 -12.14
CA GLU A 383 -17.58 42.24 -11.24
C GLU A 383 -18.09 40.80 -11.41
N VAL A 384 -18.14 40.28 -12.65
CA VAL A 384 -18.50 38.88 -12.90
C VAL A 384 -17.50 37.91 -12.28
N LEU A 385 -16.20 38.20 -12.35
CA LEU A 385 -15.18 37.37 -11.68
C LEU A 385 -15.40 37.35 -10.16
N GLN A 386 -15.76 38.49 -9.55
CA GLN A 386 -16.05 38.57 -8.12
C GLN A 386 -17.29 37.77 -7.73
N ILE A 387 -18.38 37.86 -8.52
CA ILE A 387 -19.62 37.12 -8.29
C ILE A 387 -19.39 35.60 -8.39
N LEU A 388 -18.57 35.16 -9.35
CA LEU A 388 -18.27 33.75 -9.58
C LEU A 388 -17.10 33.24 -8.73
N HIS A 389 -16.50 34.09 -7.90
CA HIS A 389 -15.30 33.80 -7.12
C HIS A 389 -14.11 33.28 -7.95
N LEU A 390 -14.07 33.64 -9.23
CA LEU A 390 -13.00 33.25 -10.17
C LEU A 390 -11.78 34.14 -9.93
N GLY A 391 -10.67 33.53 -9.48
CA GLY A 391 -9.46 34.27 -9.14
C GLY A 391 -9.20 34.48 -7.65
N SER A 392 -10.02 33.88 -6.77
CA SER A 392 -9.79 33.90 -5.32
C SER A 392 -8.97 32.68 -4.86
N ASP A 393 -7.86 32.93 -4.16
CA ASP A 393 -6.96 31.88 -3.68
C ASP A 393 -7.60 31.08 -2.54
N PHE A 394 -8.17 29.92 -2.85
CA PHE A 394 -8.41 28.87 -1.86
C PHE A 394 -7.26 27.86 -1.90
N GLY A 395 -6.77 27.52 -0.70
CA GLY A 395 -5.51 26.84 -0.47
C GLY A 395 -5.30 25.59 -1.34
N VAL A 396 -4.08 25.49 -1.87
CA VAL A 396 -3.56 24.33 -2.60
C VAL A 396 -3.66 23.11 -1.69
N SER A 397 -4.65 22.25 -1.90
CA SER A 397 -4.61 20.88 -1.41
C SER A 397 -3.41 20.22 -2.06
N LYS A 398 -2.41 19.84 -1.25
CA LYS A 398 -1.28 19.04 -1.70
C LYS A 398 -1.82 17.84 -2.47
N ARG A 399 -1.25 17.56 -3.64
CA ARG A 399 -1.51 16.31 -4.37
C ARG A 399 -1.06 15.15 -3.48
N GLU A 400 -2.00 14.58 -2.75
CA GLU A 400 -1.86 13.27 -2.12
C GLU A 400 -1.79 12.23 -3.25
N GLY A 401 -0.88 11.27 -3.11
CA GLY A 401 -0.73 10.19 -4.08
C GLY A 401 -2.05 9.44 -4.21
N ARG A 402 -2.46 9.06 -5.43
CA ARG A 402 -3.79 8.48 -5.68
C ARG A 402 -4.03 7.13 -4.98
N TYR A 403 -2.98 6.48 -4.46
CA TYR A 403 -3.14 5.33 -3.58
C TYR A 403 -3.62 5.72 -2.18
N ASP A 404 -3.24 6.88 -1.65
CA ASP A 404 -3.89 7.44 -0.46
C ASP A 404 -5.37 7.69 -0.78
N ALA A 405 -5.68 8.28 -1.94
CA ALA A 405 -7.06 8.51 -2.38
C ALA A 405 -7.89 7.22 -2.64
N SER A 406 -7.25 6.05 -2.74
CA SER A 406 -7.91 4.75 -2.93
C SER A 406 -8.08 3.97 -1.62
N LEU A 407 -7.45 4.41 -0.52
CA LEU A 407 -7.64 3.79 0.79
C LEU A 407 -9.11 3.88 1.20
N GLY A 408 -9.70 2.74 1.53
CA GLY A 408 -11.11 2.61 1.91
C GLY A 408 -12.10 2.44 0.74
N ALA A 409 -11.66 2.61 -0.50
CA ALA A 409 -12.46 2.31 -1.69
C ALA A 409 -12.65 0.80 -1.88
N GLU A 410 -13.75 0.40 -2.51
CA GLU A 410 -13.99 -0.99 -2.90
C GLU A 410 -12.91 -1.49 -3.87
N LEU A 411 -12.49 -2.73 -3.70
CA LEU A 411 -11.52 -3.37 -4.61
C LEU A 411 -12.06 -3.41 -6.04
N LEU A 412 -11.20 -3.10 -7.00
CA LEU A 412 -11.47 -3.35 -8.40
C LEU A 412 -11.66 -4.86 -8.61
N SER A 413 -12.65 -5.28 -9.40
CA SER A 413 -12.96 -6.70 -9.63
C SER A 413 -11.77 -7.49 -10.17
N GLN A 414 -10.82 -6.81 -10.81
CA GLN A 414 -9.60 -7.39 -11.33
C GLN A 414 -8.54 -7.61 -10.23
N ASP A 415 -8.39 -6.66 -9.30
CA ASP A 415 -7.46 -6.76 -8.16
C ASP A 415 -7.95 -7.80 -7.15
N ALA A 416 -9.28 -7.90 -6.97
CA ALA A 416 -9.92 -8.93 -6.15
C ALA A 416 -9.51 -10.36 -6.56
N ARG A 417 -9.18 -10.61 -7.84
CA ARG A 417 -8.71 -11.92 -8.32
C ARG A 417 -7.28 -12.25 -7.88
N GLN A 418 -6.50 -11.23 -7.53
CA GLN A 418 -5.12 -11.35 -7.06
C GLN A 418 -5.03 -11.43 -5.54
N VAL A 419 -6.15 -11.33 -4.82
CA VAL A 419 -6.18 -11.43 -3.36
C VAL A 419 -5.89 -12.87 -2.91
N GLN A 420 -5.11 -13.00 -1.84
CA GLN A 420 -4.84 -14.25 -1.14
C GLN A 420 -5.13 -14.09 0.35
N PHE A 421 -5.59 -15.17 0.95
CA PHE A 421 -5.94 -15.22 2.35
C PHE A 421 -4.86 -15.96 3.14
N LEU A 422 -4.07 -15.22 3.91
CA LEU A 422 -2.96 -15.72 4.73
C LEU A 422 -3.00 -15.04 6.10
N PRO A 423 -3.89 -15.47 7.02
CA PRO A 423 -4.11 -14.77 8.28
C PRO A 423 -2.96 -14.92 9.30
N LEU A 424 -2.07 -15.90 9.11
CA LEU A 424 -0.93 -16.13 10.01
C LEU A 424 0.33 -15.36 9.59
N ARG A 425 0.33 -14.79 8.38
CA ARG A 425 1.50 -14.16 7.78
C ARG A 425 1.78 -12.80 8.46
N PRO A 426 3.04 -12.48 8.80
CA PRO A 426 3.41 -11.13 9.22
C PRO A 426 3.16 -10.10 8.11
N PHE A 427 3.04 -8.83 8.47
CA PHE A 427 2.95 -7.71 7.51
C PHE A 427 4.07 -6.72 7.77
N TYR A 428 4.43 -5.98 6.72
CA TYR A 428 5.45 -4.93 6.79
C TYR A 428 4.86 -3.53 6.59
N SER A 429 5.53 -2.52 7.12
CA SER A 429 5.13 -1.12 6.99
C SER A 429 5.05 -0.68 5.53
N GLY A 430 3.95 -0.04 5.17
CA GLY A 430 3.64 0.43 3.82
C GLY A 430 3.04 -0.62 2.89
N GLU A 431 2.80 -1.86 3.33
CA GLU A 431 2.14 -2.90 2.52
C GLU A 431 0.68 -2.52 2.23
N ILE A 432 0.30 -2.50 0.95
CA ILE A 432 -1.10 -2.35 0.53
C ILE A 432 -1.77 -3.71 0.67
N VAL A 433 -2.87 -3.74 1.42
CA VAL A 433 -3.66 -4.93 1.74
C VAL A 433 -5.12 -4.72 1.35
N ALA A 434 -5.88 -5.82 1.31
CA ALA A 434 -7.33 -5.78 1.20
C ALA A 434 -7.96 -6.14 2.55
N TRP A 435 -9.05 -5.50 2.94
CA TRP A 435 -9.70 -5.75 4.22
C TRP A 435 -11.23 -5.79 4.11
N LYS A 436 -11.89 -6.43 5.07
CA LYS A 436 -13.37 -6.48 5.25
C LYS A 436 -13.73 -6.38 6.74
N THR A 437 -14.96 -6.05 7.12
CA THR A 437 -15.34 -6.00 8.56
C THR A 437 -15.93 -7.30 9.11
N GLY A 438 -15.95 -8.39 8.32
CA GLY A 438 -16.47 -9.70 8.73
C GLY A 438 -17.98 -9.89 8.55
N LYS A 439 -18.71 -8.89 8.03
CA LYS A 439 -20.14 -9.05 7.70
C LYS A 439 -20.32 -9.80 6.37
N GLU A 440 -21.22 -10.78 6.35
CA GLU A 440 -21.55 -11.53 5.13
C GLU A 440 -22.02 -10.59 4.01
N GLY A 441 -21.39 -10.69 2.83
CA GLY A 441 -21.72 -9.91 1.64
C GLY A 441 -20.97 -8.58 1.48
N GLU A 442 -20.12 -8.18 2.43
CA GLU A 442 -19.25 -7.00 2.23
C GLU A 442 -18.15 -7.26 1.20
N LYS A 443 -17.97 -6.30 0.30
CA LYS A 443 -16.86 -6.30 -0.65
C LYS A 443 -15.56 -5.89 0.05
N LEU A 444 -14.46 -6.46 -0.41
CA LEU A 444 -13.11 -6.10 0.03
C LEU A 444 -12.82 -4.63 -0.30
N ARG A 445 -12.08 -3.95 0.58
CA ARG A 445 -11.62 -2.56 0.42
C ARG A 445 -10.10 -2.47 0.53
N TYR A 446 -9.50 -1.46 -0.10
CA TYR A 446 -8.06 -1.23 0.03
C TYR A 446 -7.71 -0.67 1.41
N GLY A 447 -6.58 -1.09 1.95
CA GLY A 447 -5.98 -0.55 3.16
C GLY A 447 -4.46 -0.58 3.09
N ARG A 448 -3.80 0.06 4.05
CA ARG A 448 -2.34 0.09 4.17
C ARG A 448 -1.92 -0.30 5.58
N VAL A 449 -0.86 -1.08 5.71
CA VAL A 449 -0.29 -1.41 7.02
C VAL A 449 0.69 -0.30 7.41
N PRO A 450 0.50 0.42 8.52
CA PRO A 450 1.35 1.55 8.89
C PRO A 450 2.70 1.13 9.49
N GLU A 451 2.78 -0.04 10.11
CA GLU A 451 3.97 -0.51 10.85
C GLU A 451 4.24 -2.00 10.60
N ASP A 452 5.45 -2.45 10.94
CA ASP A 452 5.81 -3.87 10.87
C ASP A 452 5.09 -4.65 11.97
N VAL A 453 4.31 -5.67 11.60
CA VAL A 453 3.49 -6.44 12.56
C VAL A 453 3.66 -7.95 12.37
N ARG A 454 3.74 -8.69 13.49
CA ARG A 454 3.92 -10.15 13.49
C ARG A 454 3.06 -10.83 14.56
N PRO A 455 2.65 -12.09 14.35
CA PRO A 455 1.97 -12.86 15.39
C PRO A 455 2.88 -13.14 16.59
N SER A 456 2.36 -12.97 17.81
CA SER A 456 3.06 -13.35 19.04
C SER A 456 3.10 -14.87 19.23
N ALA A 457 4.03 -15.32 20.06
CA ALA A 457 4.30 -16.73 20.19
C ALA A 457 3.08 -17.55 20.69
N GLY A 458 2.66 -18.57 19.94
CA GLY A 458 1.52 -19.43 20.26
C GLY A 458 0.14 -18.83 19.96
N GLN A 459 0.05 -17.67 19.30
CA GLN A 459 -1.22 -17.09 18.84
C GLN A 459 -1.50 -17.43 17.38
N ALA A 460 -2.66 -18.04 17.11
CA ALA A 460 -3.11 -18.32 15.75
C ALA A 460 -3.65 -17.07 15.04
N LEU A 461 -4.11 -16.04 15.76
CA LEU A 461 -4.59 -14.80 15.16
C LEU A 461 -4.18 -13.64 16.05
N TYR A 462 -3.89 -12.51 15.43
CA TYR A 462 -3.48 -11.29 16.11
C TYR A 462 -4.19 -10.07 15.52
N ARG A 463 -4.20 -8.99 16.31
CA ARG A 463 -4.74 -7.69 15.93
C ARG A 463 -3.62 -6.72 15.59
N PHE A 464 -3.82 -5.91 14.57
CA PHE A 464 -2.87 -4.88 14.19
C PHE A 464 -3.55 -3.67 13.55
N PRO A 465 -2.92 -2.48 13.60
CA PRO A 465 -3.44 -1.30 12.94
C PRO A 465 -3.43 -1.45 11.41
N VAL A 466 -4.54 -1.12 10.77
CA VAL A 466 -4.66 -0.99 9.31
C VAL A 466 -5.24 0.38 9.00
N GLU A 467 -4.58 1.14 8.14
CA GLU A 467 -5.08 2.40 7.61
C GLU A 467 -6.21 2.10 6.61
N THR A 468 -7.44 2.43 7.01
CA THR A 468 -8.67 2.12 6.27
C THR A 468 -9.14 3.28 5.40
N ALA A 469 -8.66 4.49 5.65
CA ALA A 469 -8.88 5.69 4.87
C ALA A 469 -7.68 6.65 5.12
N PRO A 470 -7.44 7.67 4.29
CA PRO A 470 -6.32 8.60 4.49
C PRO A 470 -6.28 9.16 5.92
N GLY A 471 -5.24 8.80 6.67
CA GLY A 471 -5.06 9.24 8.07
C GLY A 471 -6.00 8.58 9.09
N GLU A 472 -6.87 7.64 8.69
CA GLU A 472 -7.74 6.88 9.60
C GLU A 472 -7.22 5.44 9.75
N THR A 473 -6.76 5.09 10.95
CA THR A 473 -6.26 3.76 11.29
C THR A 473 -7.22 3.03 12.22
N ARG A 474 -7.49 1.75 11.93
CA ARG A 474 -8.35 0.87 12.73
C ARG A 474 -7.63 -0.41 13.11
N MET A 475 -7.88 -0.90 14.34
CA MET A 475 -7.36 -2.19 14.79
C MET A 475 -8.18 -3.32 14.17
N MET A 476 -7.55 -4.13 13.33
CA MET A 476 -8.20 -5.20 12.57
C MET A 476 -7.65 -6.57 12.98
N LEU A 477 -8.51 -7.59 12.93
CA LEU A 477 -8.09 -8.99 13.04
C LEU A 477 -7.39 -9.40 11.76
N SER A 478 -6.31 -10.16 11.88
CA SER A 478 -5.57 -10.73 10.75
C SER A 478 -6.43 -11.60 9.81
N SER A 479 -7.49 -12.24 10.29
CA SER A 479 -8.50 -12.95 9.46
C SER A 479 -9.35 -12.04 8.57
N HIS A 480 -9.40 -10.76 8.89
CA HIS A 480 -10.12 -9.75 8.12
C HIS A 480 -9.22 -9.03 7.11
N VAL A 481 -7.92 -9.37 7.07
CA VAL A 481 -6.93 -8.77 6.20
C VAL A 481 -6.41 -9.80 5.20
N TYR A 482 -6.29 -9.39 3.96
CA TYR A 482 -5.90 -10.22 2.83
C TYR A 482 -4.71 -9.56 2.13
N SER A 483 -3.75 -10.36 1.69
CA SER A 483 -2.60 -9.87 0.94
C SER A 483 -2.83 -10.03 -0.57
N PHE A 484 -2.00 -9.38 -1.38
CA PHE A 484 -2.02 -9.57 -2.83
C PHE A 484 -0.95 -10.57 -3.25
N LYS A 485 -1.32 -11.52 -4.12
CA LYS A 485 -0.40 -12.44 -4.78
C LYS A 485 0.60 -11.63 -5.60
N SER A 486 1.88 -11.87 -5.36
CA SER A 486 2.97 -11.25 -6.10
C SER A 486 3.51 -12.22 -7.14
N VAL A 487 3.95 -11.70 -8.28
CA VAL A 487 4.66 -12.46 -9.30
C VAL A 487 6.01 -12.91 -8.72
N SER A 488 6.30 -14.21 -8.77
CA SER A 488 7.54 -14.74 -8.19
C SER A 488 8.73 -14.43 -9.10
N MET A 489 9.78 -13.82 -8.52
CA MET A 489 11.08 -13.68 -9.17
C MET A 489 11.75 -15.05 -9.44
N ALA A 490 11.31 -16.14 -8.83
CA ALA A 490 11.82 -17.48 -9.13
C ALA A 490 11.32 -18.02 -10.49
N ASP A 491 10.17 -17.53 -10.97
CA ASP A 491 9.65 -17.85 -12.31
C ASP A 491 10.49 -17.20 -13.43
N LEU A 492 11.43 -16.29 -13.11
CA LEU A 492 12.38 -15.67 -14.05
C LEU A 492 13.30 -16.67 -14.77
N LEU A 493 13.52 -17.86 -14.20
CA LEU A 493 14.47 -18.85 -14.70
C LEU A 493 13.77 -20.03 -15.41
N SER A 494 12.45 -20.02 -15.53
CA SER A 494 11.70 -21.14 -16.11
C SER A 494 10.48 -20.65 -16.89
N ALA A 495 10.53 -20.75 -18.22
CA ALA A 495 9.36 -20.65 -19.09
C ALA A 495 9.32 -21.86 -20.04
N PRO A 496 8.16 -22.25 -20.58
CA PRO A 496 6.99 -22.76 -19.87
C PRO A 496 6.59 -24.16 -20.39
N SER A 497 5.78 -24.91 -19.63
CA SER A 497 5.02 -26.05 -20.17
C SER A 497 3.73 -26.31 -19.40
N GLN A 498 2.64 -26.02 -20.10
CA GLN A 498 1.33 -26.70 -20.13
C GLN A 498 0.50 -26.90 -18.85
N VAL A 499 -0.67 -26.27 -18.95
CA VAL A 499 -2.00 -26.74 -18.54
C VAL A 499 -2.13 -28.26 -18.53
N ASN A 500 -2.53 -28.82 -17.40
CA ASN A 500 -3.65 -29.77 -17.31
C ASN A 500 -4.11 -29.90 -15.87
N GLY A 501 -5.42 -29.82 -15.69
CA GLY A 501 -6.06 -30.15 -14.43
C GLY A 501 -6.00 -31.65 -14.22
N ASP A 502 -5.74 -32.04 -12.97
CA ASP A 502 -6.23 -33.31 -12.45
C ASP A 502 -6.50 -33.18 -10.96
N VAL A 503 -7.70 -33.62 -10.61
CA VAL A 503 -8.24 -33.73 -9.25
C VAL A 503 -7.65 -34.98 -8.62
N ALA A 504 -7.01 -34.86 -7.46
CA ALA A 504 -6.58 -36.03 -6.68
C ALA A 504 -7.05 -35.90 -5.21
N LEU A 505 -8.01 -36.77 -4.87
CA LEU A 505 -8.44 -37.12 -3.52
C LEU A 505 -7.36 -37.94 -2.78
N GLY A 506 -7.31 -37.79 -1.45
CA GLY A 506 -6.70 -38.73 -0.49
C GLY A 506 -5.52 -38.11 0.28
N GLY A 507 -5.36 -38.27 1.60
CA GLY A 507 -6.07 -39.07 2.59
C GLY A 507 -5.62 -38.64 4.00
N GLN A 508 -6.43 -38.97 5.01
CA GLN A 508 -6.17 -38.71 6.43
C GLN A 508 -5.00 -39.54 6.96
N GLU A 509 -4.06 -38.90 7.64
CA GLU A 509 -3.22 -39.58 8.63
C GLU A 509 -3.16 -38.77 9.94
N ASN A 510 -3.66 -39.40 11.01
CA ASN A 510 -3.61 -38.97 12.39
C ASN A 510 -2.18 -39.12 12.95
N LEU A 511 -1.64 -38.08 13.59
CA LEU A 511 -0.50 -38.24 14.50
C LEU A 511 -0.77 -37.49 15.81
N LEU A 512 -0.84 -38.28 16.88
CA LEU A 512 -1.06 -37.89 18.26
C LEU A 512 0.17 -37.15 18.83
N ALA A 513 -0.06 -35.99 19.44
CA ALA A 513 0.93 -35.28 20.23
C ALA A 513 1.06 -35.91 21.62
N THR A 514 2.28 -36.27 22.00
CA THR A 514 2.63 -36.77 23.33
C THR A 514 3.24 -35.63 24.13
N ASN A 515 2.68 -35.35 25.30
CA ASN A 515 3.12 -34.31 26.22
C ASN A 515 4.37 -34.75 27.00
N THR A 516 5.38 -33.90 27.05
CA THR A 516 6.37 -33.86 28.14
C THR A 516 6.73 -32.41 28.39
N GLY A 517 6.36 -31.88 29.57
CA GLY A 517 6.79 -30.56 30.00
C GLY A 517 8.26 -30.54 30.42
N THR A 518 8.83 -29.34 30.58
CA THR A 518 9.38 -28.82 31.85
C THR A 518 10.06 -27.46 31.61
N GLU A 519 9.70 -26.50 32.48
CA GLU A 519 10.44 -25.32 32.96
C GLU A 519 10.63 -24.04 32.11
N VAL A 520 9.97 -23.01 32.64
CA VAL A 520 9.99 -21.60 32.30
C VAL A 520 11.16 -20.91 33.00
N THR A 521 11.99 -20.17 32.25
CA THR A 521 12.80 -19.08 32.82
C THR A 521 12.69 -17.81 31.98
N LYS A 522 12.03 -16.82 32.60
CA LYS A 522 12.14 -15.35 32.48
C LYS A 522 12.95 -14.79 31.30
N ASP A 523 12.23 -14.35 30.28
CA ASP A 523 12.47 -13.08 29.56
C ASP A 523 11.21 -12.73 28.77
N ALA A 524 10.30 -11.97 29.41
CA ALA A 524 9.05 -11.55 28.80
C ALA A 524 8.75 -10.12 29.22
N ASP A 525 9.28 -9.15 28.47
CA ASP A 525 8.78 -7.76 28.55
C ASP A 525 8.83 -6.99 27.22
N ALA A 526 8.85 -7.69 26.07
CA ALA A 526 8.82 -7.04 24.75
C ALA A 526 7.78 -7.65 23.76
N GLY A 527 6.95 -8.60 24.19
CA GLY A 527 6.06 -9.39 23.30
C GLY A 527 4.56 -9.12 23.38
N LEU A 528 4.14 -8.06 24.09
CA LEU A 528 2.72 -7.79 24.42
C LEU A 528 2.09 -6.61 23.65
N GLU A 529 2.60 -6.23 22.47
CA GLU A 529 2.05 -5.08 21.73
C GLU A 529 0.81 -5.40 20.88
N TYR A 530 0.55 -6.66 20.55
CA TYR A 530 -0.61 -7.06 19.73
C TYR A 530 -1.61 -7.89 20.54
N GLY A 531 -2.72 -7.27 20.92
CA GLY A 531 -3.66 -7.74 21.95
C GLY A 531 -4.25 -9.14 21.74
N LYS A 532 -4.58 -9.81 22.86
CA LYS A 532 -5.21 -11.14 22.91
C LYS A 532 -6.56 -11.15 22.17
N VAL A 533 -6.78 -12.15 21.30
CA VAL A 533 -8.04 -12.39 20.59
C VAL A 533 -9.01 -13.17 21.50
N SER A 534 -10.30 -12.81 21.51
CA SER A 534 -11.29 -13.53 22.34
C SER A 534 -11.65 -14.88 21.72
N SER A 535 -12.15 -15.80 22.54
CA SER A 535 -12.61 -17.12 22.08
C SER A 535 -13.75 -17.04 21.06
N THR A 536 -14.63 -16.05 21.15
CA THR A 536 -15.71 -15.81 20.18
C THR A 536 -15.20 -15.32 18.82
N GLU A 537 -14.18 -14.48 18.81
CA GLU A 537 -13.55 -13.97 17.58
C GLU A 537 -12.68 -15.03 16.90
N LEU A 538 -12.06 -15.91 17.68
CA LEU A 538 -11.36 -17.09 17.18
C LEU A 538 -12.32 -18.03 16.43
N VAL A 539 -13.51 -18.27 16.98
CA VAL A 539 -14.55 -19.09 16.33
C VAL A 539 -14.99 -18.45 15.00
N GLN A 540 -15.30 -17.15 15.01
CA GLN A 540 -15.67 -16.42 13.79
C GLN A 540 -14.55 -16.43 12.75
N ALA A 541 -13.30 -16.25 13.18
CA ALA A 541 -12.17 -16.28 12.27
C ALA A 541 -11.91 -17.69 11.70
N VAL A 542 -12.10 -18.75 12.50
CA VAL A 542 -12.05 -20.13 12.01
C VAL A 542 -13.18 -20.40 11.00
N HIS A 543 -14.39 -19.88 11.25
CA HIS A 543 -15.49 -19.91 10.30
C HIS A 543 -15.11 -19.18 8.99
N ASP A 544 -14.53 -17.99 9.07
CA ASP A 544 -14.03 -17.23 7.92
C ASP A 544 -12.91 -17.98 7.16
N MET A 545 -12.01 -18.64 7.87
CA MET A 545 -10.93 -19.45 7.26
C MET A 545 -11.49 -20.67 6.52
N LEU A 546 -12.44 -21.39 7.14
CA LEU A 546 -13.04 -22.59 6.58
C LEU A 546 -13.95 -22.26 5.40
N SER A 547 -14.72 -21.16 5.48
CA SER A 547 -15.53 -20.67 4.36
C SER A 547 -14.67 -20.23 3.18
N ALA A 548 -13.54 -19.55 3.42
CA ALA A 548 -12.56 -19.21 2.39
C ALA A 548 -11.93 -20.46 1.73
N ALA A 549 -11.81 -21.56 2.49
CA ALA A 549 -11.37 -22.86 1.99
C ALA A 549 -12.50 -23.69 1.32
N GLY A 550 -13.72 -23.16 1.23
CA GLY A 550 -14.87 -23.83 0.63
C GLY A 550 -15.54 -24.90 1.51
N VAL A 551 -15.21 -24.93 2.80
CA VAL A 551 -15.75 -25.87 3.80
C VAL A 551 -16.82 -25.16 4.62
N ARG A 552 -18.05 -25.69 4.64
CA ARG A 552 -19.12 -25.16 5.51
C ARG A 552 -19.04 -25.83 6.89
N MET A 553 -19.05 -25.01 7.93
CA MET A 553 -19.25 -25.48 9.31
C MET A 553 -20.75 -25.53 9.61
N ASP A 554 -21.19 -26.64 10.21
CA ASP A 554 -22.55 -26.76 10.74
C ASP A 554 -22.67 -25.96 12.04
N ALA A 555 -23.79 -25.26 12.27
CA ALA A 555 -24.00 -24.39 13.46
C ALA A 555 -23.81 -25.14 14.81
N GLU A 556 -24.06 -26.45 14.83
CA GLU A 556 -23.81 -27.29 16.01
C GLU A 556 -22.31 -27.46 16.30
N LYS A 557 -21.47 -27.53 15.28
CA LYS A 557 -20.01 -27.64 15.44
C LYS A 557 -19.39 -26.31 15.88
N GLU A 558 -19.97 -25.19 15.45
CA GLU A 558 -19.56 -23.85 15.85
C GLU A 558 -19.81 -23.61 17.34
N THR A 559 -21.02 -23.93 17.81
CA THR A 559 -21.39 -23.85 19.24
C THR A 559 -20.57 -24.80 20.12
N LEU A 560 -20.27 -26.01 19.66
CA LEU A 560 -19.38 -26.95 20.36
C LEU A 560 -17.94 -26.42 20.46
N PHE A 561 -17.43 -25.80 19.39
CA PHE A 561 -16.08 -25.25 19.38
C PHE A 561 -15.97 -24.04 20.31
N GLU A 562 -16.96 -23.14 20.30
CA GLU A 562 -17.06 -22.00 21.22
C GLU A 562 -17.11 -22.45 22.69
N ALA A 563 -17.93 -23.46 23.00
CA ALA A 563 -18.02 -24.03 24.35
C ALA A 563 -16.69 -24.67 24.79
N THR A 564 -15.99 -25.36 23.89
CA THR A 564 -14.70 -25.99 24.19
C THR A 564 -13.62 -24.97 24.50
N LEU A 565 -13.54 -23.88 23.72
CA LEU A 565 -12.58 -22.80 23.96
C LEU A 565 -12.88 -22.04 25.27
N SER A 566 -14.16 -21.76 25.55
CA SER A 566 -14.57 -21.14 26.82
C SER A 566 -14.20 -22.01 28.03
N LEU A 567 -14.39 -23.32 27.94
CA LEU A 567 -13.98 -24.26 29.00
C LEU A 567 -12.45 -24.31 29.15
N GLN A 568 -11.68 -24.20 28.06
CA GLN A 568 -10.22 -24.13 28.13
C GLN A 568 -9.73 -22.85 28.81
N ASP A 569 -10.37 -21.71 28.55
CA ASP A 569 -10.06 -20.44 29.23
C ASP A 569 -10.38 -20.53 30.72
N GLN A 570 -11.55 -21.06 31.07
CA GLN A 570 -11.94 -21.28 32.48
C GLN A 570 -10.99 -22.24 33.21
N LEU A 571 -10.51 -23.28 32.52
CA LEU A 571 -9.50 -24.20 33.09
C LEU A 571 -8.17 -23.49 33.36
N LYS A 572 -7.70 -22.63 32.44
CA LYS A 572 -6.48 -21.86 32.64
C LYS A 572 -6.62 -20.86 33.80
N GLU A 573 -7.74 -20.14 33.87
CA GLU A 573 -8.03 -19.23 34.98
C GLU A 573 -8.10 -19.97 36.32
N SER A 574 -8.75 -21.13 36.35
CA SER A 574 -8.83 -21.98 37.54
C SER A 574 -7.46 -22.54 37.95
N GLN A 575 -6.62 -22.94 37.00
CA GLN A 575 -5.24 -23.40 37.29
C GLN A 575 -4.39 -22.29 37.88
N VAL A 576 -4.47 -21.06 37.36
CA VAL A 576 -3.74 -19.91 37.92
C VAL A 576 -4.23 -19.60 39.34
N ALA A 577 -5.54 -19.63 39.58
CA ALA A 577 -6.10 -19.43 40.92
C ALA A 577 -5.62 -20.51 41.91
N LEU A 578 -5.57 -21.78 41.48
CA LEU A 578 -5.09 -22.89 42.31
C LEU A 578 -3.63 -22.72 42.72
N LEU A 579 -2.75 -22.29 41.81
CA LEU A 579 -1.34 -22.05 42.10
C LEU A 579 -1.15 -20.95 43.14
N VAL A 580 -1.90 -19.85 43.03
CA VAL A 580 -1.87 -18.75 44.00
C VAL A 580 -2.32 -19.22 45.39
N GLU A 581 -3.37 -20.04 45.47
CA GLU A 581 -3.83 -20.60 46.75
C GLU A 581 -2.83 -21.61 47.32
N GLN A 582 -2.13 -22.38 46.48
CA GLN A 582 -1.07 -23.28 46.92
C GLN A 582 0.12 -22.50 47.52
N GLU A 583 0.58 -21.43 46.88
CA GLU A 583 1.65 -20.58 47.42
C GLU A 583 1.26 -19.97 48.78
N LYS A 584 0.00 -19.53 48.93
CA LYS A 584 -0.51 -19.02 50.21
C LYS A 584 -0.52 -20.11 51.30
N ALA A 585 -0.93 -21.33 50.96
CA ALA A 585 -0.92 -22.45 51.89
C ALA A 585 0.51 -22.80 52.33
N GLU A 586 1.47 -22.84 51.39
CA GLU A 586 2.87 -23.09 51.70
C GLU A 586 3.50 -21.98 52.57
N ALA A 587 3.12 -20.72 52.35
CA ALA A 587 3.55 -19.60 53.19
C ALA A 587 3.00 -19.73 54.62
N ALA A 588 1.72 -20.08 54.78
CA ALA A 588 1.10 -20.29 56.09
C ALA A 588 1.73 -21.47 56.84
N VAL A 589 2.10 -22.55 56.15
CA VAL A 589 2.82 -23.69 56.74
C VAL A 589 4.21 -23.26 57.24
N LYS A 590 4.96 -22.51 56.43
CA LYS A 590 6.28 -21.99 56.83
C LYS A 590 6.18 -21.07 58.05
N GLU A 591 5.17 -20.21 58.12
CA GLU A 591 4.94 -19.35 59.27
C GLU A 591 4.62 -20.15 60.54
N ALA A 592 3.78 -21.19 60.42
CA ALA A 592 3.46 -22.09 61.52
C ALA A 592 4.70 -22.84 62.03
N ASP A 593 5.58 -23.30 61.13
CA ASP A 593 6.83 -23.97 61.49
C ASP A 593 7.82 -23.03 62.19
N VAL A 594 7.94 -21.77 61.74
CA VAL A 594 8.76 -20.74 62.41
C VAL A 594 8.24 -20.45 63.82
N ALA A 595 6.92 -20.29 63.95
CA ALA A 595 6.28 -20.09 65.25
C ALA A 595 6.52 -21.30 66.18
N LYS A 596 6.39 -22.53 65.67
CA LYS A 596 6.65 -23.76 66.43
C LYS A 596 8.12 -23.87 66.86
N ALA A 597 9.05 -23.53 65.97
CA ALA A 597 10.49 -23.55 66.26
C ALA A 597 10.91 -22.51 67.30
N ALA A 598 10.22 -21.37 67.38
CA ALA A 598 10.46 -20.34 68.40
C ALA A 598 10.18 -20.84 69.83
N TRP A 599 9.22 -21.76 69.99
CA TRP A 599 8.85 -22.35 71.29
C TRP A 599 9.57 -23.68 71.59
N ALA A 600 10.42 -24.18 70.70
CA ALA A 600 11.20 -25.39 70.95
C ALA A 600 12.41 -25.12 71.86
N CYS A 601 12.66 -25.99 72.83
CA CYS A 601 13.84 -25.87 73.70
C CYS A 601 15.13 -26.05 72.89
N ARG A 602 15.97 -25.03 72.88
CA ARG A 602 17.23 -24.99 72.12
C ARG A 602 18.32 -25.96 72.61
N ILE A 603 18.08 -26.71 73.68
CA ILE A 603 19.01 -27.72 74.20
C ILE A 603 18.66 -29.12 73.71
N CYS A 604 17.39 -29.54 73.85
CA CYS A 604 16.97 -30.88 73.42
C CYS A 604 16.30 -30.92 72.05
N LEU A 605 15.87 -29.76 71.53
CA LEU A 605 15.12 -29.60 70.27
C LEU A 605 13.84 -30.43 70.16
N ASN A 606 13.37 -31.01 71.28
CA ASN A 606 12.28 -32.00 71.28
C ASN A 606 11.08 -31.56 72.13
N ALA A 607 11.31 -30.85 73.23
CA ALA A 607 10.24 -30.38 74.12
C ALA A 607 10.08 -28.86 74.05
N GLU A 608 8.85 -28.37 74.22
CA GLU A 608 8.55 -26.94 74.26
C GLU A 608 9.14 -26.27 75.52
N VAL A 609 9.49 -24.99 75.38
CA VAL A 609 9.97 -24.19 76.50
C VAL A 609 8.82 -23.83 77.43
N ASN A 610 8.98 -24.14 78.72
CA ASN A 610 7.97 -23.91 79.74
C ASN A 610 8.56 -23.46 81.08
N MET A 611 9.87 -23.20 81.12
CA MET A 611 10.59 -22.70 82.29
C MET A 611 11.47 -21.52 81.89
N THR A 612 11.50 -20.46 82.69
CA THR A 612 12.43 -19.32 82.54
C THR A 612 13.47 -19.31 83.67
N ILE A 613 14.70 -18.90 83.33
CA ILE A 613 15.84 -18.78 84.24
C ILE A 613 15.88 -17.38 84.83
N ILE A 614 15.86 -17.25 86.16
CA ILE A 614 15.95 -15.95 86.85
C ILE A 614 17.38 -15.74 87.37
N PRO A 615 18.01 -14.57 87.14
CA PRO A 615 17.39 -13.32 86.66
C PRO A 615 17.45 -13.06 85.15
N CYS A 616 18.12 -13.89 84.35
CA CYS A 616 18.45 -13.54 82.96
C CYS A 616 17.33 -13.73 81.92
N GLY A 617 16.18 -14.31 82.29
CA GLY A 617 14.99 -14.42 81.45
C GLY A 617 15.01 -15.50 80.36
N HIS A 618 16.14 -16.18 80.14
CA HIS A 618 16.24 -17.21 79.10
C HIS A 618 15.37 -18.43 79.41
N VAL A 619 14.80 -19.04 78.38
CA VAL A 619 13.78 -20.10 78.51
C VAL A 619 14.29 -21.48 78.10
N LEU A 620 13.83 -22.52 78.80
CA LEU A 620 14.16 -23.93 78.58
C LEU A 620 12.92 -24.81 78.81
N CYS A 621 12.97 -26.07 78.36
CA CYS A 621 12.00 -27.07 78.79
C CYS A 621 12.33 -27.55 80.21
N ASN A 622 11.32 -28.05 80.92
CA ASN A 622 11.43 -28.55 82.29
C ASN A 622 12.57 -29.57 82.48
N ARG A 623 12.76 -30.47 81.51
CA ARG A 623 13.82 -31.49 81.57
C ARG A 623 15.22 -30.88 81.51
N CYS A 624 15.46 -29.96 80.56
CA CYS A 624 16.76 -29.33 80.39
C CYS A 624 17.06 -28.30 81.51
N SER A 625 16.03 -27.68 82.10
CA SER A 625 16.22 -26.76 83.22
C SER A 625 16.72 -27.44 84.49
N SER A 626 16.34 -28.70 84.74
CA SER A 626 16.76 -29.42 85.95
C SER A 626 18.23 -29.82 85.95
N SER A 627 18.91 -29.74 84.81
CA SER A 627 20.28 -30.21 84.61
C SER A 627 21.32 -29.08 84.51
N VAL A 628 20.93 -27.84 84.80
CA VAL A 628 21.81 -26.67 84.61
C VAL A 628 21.87 -25.80 85.87
N SER A 629 23.10 -25.47 86.31
CA SER A 629 23.35 -24.54 87.43
C SER A 629 23.72 -23.12 86.97
N ARG A 630 24.10 -22.98 85.69
CA ARG A 630 24.35 -21.70 85.00
C ARG A 630 23.59 -21.68 83.69
N CYS A 631 23.08 -20.53 83.28
CA CYS A 631 22.34 -20.37 82.03
C CYS A 631 23.22 -20.81 80.83
N PRO A 632 22.80 -21.77 80.00
CA PRO A 632 23.59 -22.22 78.85
C PRO A 632 23.79 -21.15 77.77
N PHE A 633 22.93 -20.13 77.73
CA PHE A 633 22.98 -19.06 76.73
C PHE A 633 23.86 -17.88 77.16
N CYS A 634 23.74 -17.43 78.41
CA CYS A 634 24.43 -16.22 78.90
C CYS A 634 25.38 -16.47 80.09
N ARG A 635 25.52 -17.71 80.55
CA ARG A 635 26.42 -18.18 81.62
C ARG A 635 26.20 -17.55 83.01
N THR A 636 25.13 -16.78 83.19
CA THR A 636 24.67 -16.24 84.48
C THR A 636 24.28 -17.37 85.44
N GLN A 637 24.59 -17.22 86.73
CA GLN A 637 24.22 -18.19 87.76
C GLN A 637 22.68 -18.26 87.90
N VAL A 638 22.13 -19.48 87.95
CA VAL A 638 20.69 -19.68 88.12
C VAL A 638 20.32 -19.43 89.58
N ALA A 639 19.50 -18.41 89.85
CA ALA A 639 19.00 -18.13 91.20
C ALA A 639 17.72 -18.94 91.50
N ARG A 640 16.79 -19.00 90.54
CA ARG A 640 15.57 -19.82 90.59
C ARG A 640 15.04 -20.09 89.18
N MET A 641 14.31 -21.20 89.03
CA MET A 641 13.57 -21.52 87.81
C MET A 641 12.08 -21.24 88.03
N MET A 642 11.42 -20.62 87.06
CA MET A 642 9.99 -20.29 87.14
C MET A 642 9.24 -20.85 85.94
N LYS A 643 8.09 -21.47 86.18
CA LYS A 643 7.25 -22.02 85.11
C LYS A 643 6.56 -20.87 84.36
N ILE A 644 6.59 -20.93 83.04
CA ILE A 644 5.90 -20.00 82.15
C ILE A 644 4.86 -20.76 81.34
N PHE A 645 3.78 -20.08 80.98
CA PHE A 645 2.70 -20.61 80.15
C PHE A 645 2.67 -19.83 78.84
N ARG A 646 2.35 -20.53 77.75
CA ARG A 646 2.12 -19.89 76.46
C ARG A 646 0.87 -18.99 76.56
N PRO A 647 0.89 -17.78 75.97
CA PRO A 647 -0.30 -16.95 75.85
C PRO A 647 -1.42 -17.62 75.06
#